data_AF-A0A1T0CL22-F1
#
_entry.id   AF-A0A1T0CL22-F1
#
_cell.length_a   1.000
_cell.length_b   1.000
_cell.length_c   1.000
_cell.angle_alpha   90.00
_cell.angle_beta   90.00
_cell.angle_gamma   90.00
#
_symmetry.space_group_name_H-M   'P 1'
#
loop_
_entity.id
_entity.type
_entity.pdbx_description
1 polymer ?
#
loop_
_entity_poly.entity_id
_entity_poly.type
_entity_poly.pdbx_seq_one_letter_code
_entity_poly.pdbx_strand_id
1 'polypeptide(L)'
;DLTPEPATTIVADSIKLGDNLTDEVDPSAAYAAAGKTGADFTGDIASVGADSATADFDTALALDSGLTNDTKPTLSFSLDNELSTGQQVVVTRYTIVNGIRTNAEEVLTKTTGKDFEYQEAELEQTYGTDYEYEIQLLTDGKVTATQSHTFRLDTMVEAMQVTEATFNDTKGSATVVLTARDNSELNATVSATYTSGGKEVPATVSAVNGVYTLTLDGFDRFDPAGLKVTVVDAAGNVRTETMQFMRNLFSSYNLVTGPDSTKDRDGIAVKNDGGFDDANRIGGKQLSADAASGDAFVPTAGNDTLILGLDQFGALNALNGSLSDQNYWGNVPAVIDTGAGDDFIHVRGAFQGFEGNASSLKMGDGNDKLQLDENVVAYTANPKFVVDMGEGNNLINLKGWVAAGIQSAVTFGSGNDTMLVGSNFDGKKNVNFGDGDNVLKVGGYVANTGTISFGTGDDAAIISSNFTHSTMTTGDGKDTVIIGGDVLNSGNAIRETVIDTGAGDDVINIAGRLSTGGTLGDSTADLKILAGEGNDEMTITGQAYRGLVDMGAGDDSLTIGKVYLDSNPNQLRLDGGEGNDTIYLTGTDNEQYSMRTIKNFETIDMSDAKAQYLFVEHNYLTEVDTNTELFIKGGSEDKVNFGPGGRPDGDLRDTIGNAKVVWSKIDAEQRTVDGVTYDAYTVASSDQWVYIQQGVQVI
;
A
#
# COMPACT_ATOMS: atom_id res chain seq x y z
N ASP A 1 -12.74 -5.42 -56.50
CA ASP A 1 -12.15 -4.98 -55.24
C ASP A 1 -13.22 -4.45 -54.32
N LEU A 2 -13.65 -5.29 -53.39
CA LEU A 2 -14.22 -4.78 -52.15
C LEU A 2 -13.01 -4.54 -51.26
N THR A 3 -12.73 -3.27 -50.98
CA THR A 3 -11.81 -2.92 -49.89
C THR A 3 -12.37 -3.56 -48.62
N PRO A 4 -11.54 -4.27 -47.81
CA PRO A 4 -11.99 -4.80 -46.53
C PRO A 4 -12.65 -3.70 -45.71
N GLU A 5 -13.76 -4.01 -45.04
CA GLU A 5 -14.36 -3.07 -44.08
C GLU A 5 -13.39 -2.90 -42.90
N PRO A 6 -13.18 -1.67 -42.41
CA PRO A 6 -12.32 -1.44 -41.24
C PRO A 6 -12.91 -2.06 -39.98
N ALA A 7 -12.07 -2.36 -39.00
CA ALA A 7 -12.52 -2.79 -37.68
C ALA A 7 -13.31 -1.67 -37.01
N THR A 8 -14.45 -2.00 -36.40
CA THR A 8 -15.27 -1.00 -35.68
C THR A 8 -15.53 -1.39 -34.24
N THR A 9 -15.36 -2.67 -33.89
CA THR A 9 -15.67 -3.19 -32.56
C THR A 9 -14.69 -4.28 -32.14
N ILE A 10 -14.48 -4.38 -30.82
CA ILE A 10 -13.85 -5.53 -30.16
C ILE A 10 -14.98 -6.52 -29.83
N VAL A 11 -14.85 -7.78 -30.24
CA VAL A 11 -15.91 -8.78 -30.06
C VAL A 11 -15.87 -9.28 -28.61
N ALA A 12 -16.77 -8.78 -27.76
CA ALA A 12 -16.81 -9.10 -26.33
C ALA A 12 -16.75 -10.61 -26.03
N ASP A 13 -17.59 -11.42 -26.69
CA ASP A 13 -17.68 -12.88 -26.49
C ASP A 13 -16.43 -13.66 -26.96
N SER A 14 -15.46 -12.98 -27.60
CA SER A 14 -14.20 -13.59 -28.03
C SER A 14 -13.09 -13.44 -26.99
N ILE A 15 -13.25 -12.55 -26.01
CA ILE A 15 -12.23 -12.29 -24.99
C ILE A 15 -12.16 -13.48 -24.06
N LYS A 16 -10.98 -14.08 -23.97
CA LYS A 16 -10.69 -15.25 -23.16
C LYS A 16 -9.34 -15.05 -22.50
N LEU A 17 -9.25 -15.43 -21.23
CA LEU A 17 -7.99 -15.52 -20.50
C LEU A 17 -7.83 -16.98 -20.08
N GLY A 18 -6.73 -17.63 -20.43
CA GLY A 18 -6.56 -19.08 -20.21
C GLY A 18 -5.51 -19.41 -19.16
N ASP A 19 -5.82 -20.41 -18.32
CA ASP A 19 -4.92 -21.10 -17.38
C ASP A 19 -4.60 -22.51 -17.90
N ASN A 20 -3.32 -22.88 -17.92
CA ASN A 20 -2.84 -24.15 -18.45
C ASN A 20 -2.08 -25.05 -17.45
N LEU A 21 -1.88 -24.61 -16.21
CA LEU A 21 -1.09 -25.27 -15.18
C LEU A 21 0.34 -25.74 -15.61
N THR A 22 1.02 -25.06 -16.55
CA THR A 22 2.35 -25.54 -17.04
C THR A 22 3.55 -24.86 -16.38
N ASP A 23 3.34 -23.80 -15.64
CA ASP A 23 4.36 -23.00 -14.95
C ASP A 23 4.43 -23.24 -13.43
N GLU A 24 3.53 -24.07 -12.88
CA GLU A 24 3.41 -24.38 -11.46
C GLU A 24 4.00 -25.76 -11.10
N VAL A 25 4.34 -25.94 -9.82
CA VAL A 25 4.91 -27.20 -9.29
C VAL A 25 3.81 -28.27 -9.18
N ASP A 26 4.02 -29.48 -9.74
CA ASP A 26 3.07 -30.61 -9.71
C ASP A 26 2.54 -30.94 -8.28
N PRO A 27 1.31 -30.54 -7.91
CA PRO A 27 0.74 -30.77 -6.58
C PRO A 27 -0.12 -32.04 -6.52
N SER A 28 0.03 -32.96 -7.48
CA SER A 28 -0.91 -34.08 -7.70
C SER A 28 -1.15 -34.96 -6.46
N ALA A 29 -0.16 -35.11 -5.57
CA ALA A 29 -0.33 -35.84 -4.32
C ALA A 29 -1.26 -35.13 -3.32
N ALA A 30 -1.13 -33.80 -3.19
CA ALA A 30 -1.98 -32.98 -2.34
C ALA A 30 -3.39 -32.86 -2.93
N TYR A 31 -3.50 -32.70 -4.25
CA TYR A 31 -4.78 -32.75 -4.97
C TYR A 31 -5.50 -34.08 -4.73
N ALA A 32 -4.80 -35.21 -4.88
CA ALA A 32 -5.40 -36.52 -4.63
C ALA A 32 -5.90 -36.66 -3.18
N ALA A 33 -5.16 -36.12 -2.20
CA ALA A 33 -5.57 -36.11 -0.80
C ALA A 33 -6.81 -35.20 -0.55
N ALA A 34 -6.91 -34.10 -1.29
CA ALA A 34 -8.05 -33.18 -1.28
C ALA A 34 -9.24 -33.66 -2.14
N GLY A 35 -9.09 -34.75 -2.90
CA GLY A 35 -10.11 -35.22 -3.84
C GLY A 35 -10.27 -34.34 -5.09
N LYS A 36 -9.20 -33.64 -5.48
CA LYS A 36 -9.09 -32.72 -6.64
C LYS A 36 -8.20 -33.31 -7.73
N THR A 37 -8.24 -32.69 -8.91
CA THR A 37 -7.37 -32.96 -10.06
C THR A 37 -6.94 -31.64 -10.71
N GLY A 38 -5.85 -31.63 -11.49
CA GLY A 38 -5.44 -30.40 -12.20
C GLY A 38 -6.51 -29.80 -13.11
N ALA A 39 -7.43 -30.63 -13.63
CA ALA A 39 -8.55 -30.15 -14.44
C ALA A 39 -9.57 -29.28 -13.67
N ASP A 40 -9.50 -29.24 -12.34
CA ASP A 40 -10.31 -28.35 -11.52
C ASP A 40 -9.81 -26.90 -11.53
N PHE A 41 -8.58 -26.66 -12.00
CA PHE A 41 -7.90 -25.35 -11.96
C PHE A 41 -7.49 -24.82 -13.35
N THR A 42 -7.46 -25.66 -14.40
CA THR A 42 -7.18 -25.22 -15.78
C THR A 42 -8.44 -24.81 -16.54
N GLY A 43 -8.37 -23.78 -17.40
CA GLY A 43 -9.47 -23.42 -18.31
C GLY A 43 -9.53 -21.94 -18.67
N ASP A 44 -10.66 -21.51 -19.24
CA ASP A 44 -10.94 -20.09 -19.51
C ASP A 44 -11.36 -19.39 -18.20
N ILE A 45 -10.55 -18.46 -17.74
CA ILE A 45 -10.77 -17.60 -16.56
C ILE A 45 -11.87 -16.57 -16.88
N ALA A 46 -12.92 -16.56 -16.07
CA ALA A 46 -14.01 -15.59 -16.21
C ALA A 46 -13.55 -14.17 -15.84
N SER A 47 -14.16 -13.14 -16.42
CA SER A 47 -13.91 -11.77 -15.97
C SER A 47 -14.65 -11.50 -14.65
N VAL A 48 -13.96 -10.91 -13.68
CA VAL A 48 -14.57 -10.48 -12.41
C VAL A 48 -15.54 -9.33 -12.67
N GLY A 49 -16.84 -9.62 -12.66
CA GLY A 49 -17.89 -8.61 -12.81
C GLY A 49 -18.29 -8.30 -14.25
N ALA A 50 -18.60 -9.32 -15.05
CA ALA A 50 -19.10 -9.23 -16.44
C ALA A 50 -20.33 -8.29 -16.70
N ASP A 51 -20.83 -7.56 -15.69
CA ASP A 51 -21.99 -6.66 -15.76
C ASP A 51 -21.85 -5.34 -14.96
N SER A 52 -20.65 -4.94 -14.49
CA SER A 52 -20.51 -3.69 -13.69
C SER A 52 -19.14 -3.02 -13.80
N ALA A 53 -19.13 -1.69 -13.93
CA ALA A 53 -17.94 -0.81 -13.87
C ALA A 53 -17.26 -0.75 -12.48
N THR A 54 -17.55 -1.69 -11.59
CA THR A 54 -16.92 -1.88 -10.28
C THR A 54 -16.77 -3.38 -10.06
N ALA A 55 -15.62 -3.95 -10.42
CA ALA A 55 -15.32 -5.34 -10.13
C ALA A 55 -15.32 -5.56 -8.61
N ASP A 56 -16.12 -6.53 -8.15
CA ASP A 56 -16.13 -6.97 -6.75
C ASP A 56 -15.28 -8.23 -6.64
N PHE A 57 -13.99 -8.02 -6.40
CA PHE A 57 -13.03 -9.11 -6.36
C PHE A 57 -13.17 -10.02 -5.14
N ASP A 58 -13.97 -9.64 -4.13
CA ASP A 58 -14.34 -10.54 -3.03
C ASP A 58 -15.12 -11.78 -3.52
N THR A 59 -15.59 -11.76 -4.77
CA THR A 59 -16.29 -12.88 -5.40
C THR A 59 -15.41 -13.78 -6.27
N ALA A 60 -14.14 -13.41 -6.53
CA ALA A 60 -13.20 -14.21 -7.33
C ALA A 60 -12.65 -15.38 -6.50
N LEU A 61 -13.39 -16.49 -6.45
CA LEU A 61 -13.14 -17.63 -5.57
C LEU A 61 -12.97 -18.97 -6.31
N ALA A 62 -12.89 -18.94 -7.64
CA ALA A 62 -12.69 -20.06 -8.56
C ALA A 62 -12.49 -19.53 -10.00
N LEU A 63 -12.03 -20.39 -10.92
CA LEU A 63 -11.81 -20.07 -12.34
C LEU A 63 -13.05 -19.47 -13.04
N ASP A 64 -14.25 -19.97 -12.73
CA ASP A 64 -15.52 -19.45 -13.29
C ASP A 64 -16.00 -18.13 -12.67
N SER A 65 -15.27 -17.63 -11.68
CA SER A 65 -15.46 -16.32 -11.05
C SER A 65 -14.25 -15.38 -11.20
N GLY A 66 -13.19 -15.84 -11.89
CA GLY A 66 -12.02 -15.03 -12.25
C GLY A 66 -10.78 -15.21 -11.40
N LEU A 67 -10.66 -16.31 -10.66
CA LEU A 67 -9.45 -16.67 -9.89
C LEU A 67 -8.55 -17.63 -10.66
N THR A 68 -7.23 -17.42 -10.64
CA THR A 68 -6.21 -18.30 -11.24
C THR A 68 -4.90 -18.23 -10.45
N ASN A 69 -4.04 -19.24 -10.60
CA ASN A 69 -2.66 -19.23 -10.14
C ASN A 69 -1.62 -19.21 -11.28
N ASP A 70 -2.06 -19.10 -12.54
CA ASP A 70 -1.19 -19.01 -13.72
C ASP A 70 -0.53 -17.62 -13.73
N THR A 71 0.79 -17.57 -13.59
CA THR A 71 1.55 -16.31 -13.62
C THR A 71 1.73 -15.76 -15.03
N LYS A 72 1.42 -16.56 -16.04
CA LYS A 72 1.56 -16.24 -17.46
C LYS A 72 0.24 -16.50 -18.17
N PRO A 73 -0.89 -15.90 -17.76
CA PRO A 73 -2.15 -16.21 -18.40
C PRO A 73 -2.14 -15.76 -19.87
N THR A 74 -2.83 -16.49 -20.74
CA THR A 74 -2.92 -16.16 -22.18
C THR A 74 -4.20 -15.39 -22.48
N LEU A 75 -4.10 -14.11 -22.83
CA LEU A 75 -5.22 -13.30 -23.29
C LEU A 75 -5.44 -13.51 -24.80
N SER A 76 -6.64 -13.92 -25.20
CA SER A 76 -7.07 -14.05 -26.59
C SER A 76 -8.31 -13.20 -26.85
N PHE A 77 -8.36 -12.50 -27.99
CA PHE A 77 -9.54 -11.72 -28.40
C PHE A 77 -9.56 -11.48 -29.91
N SER A 78 -10.73 -11.09 -30.43
CA SER A 78 -10.95 -10.82 -31.86
C SER A 78 -11.64 -9.48 -32.08
N LEU A 79 -11.37 -8.88 -33.22
CA LEU A 79 -12.13 -7.75 -33.78
C LEU A 79 -13.24 -8.26 -34.72
N ASP A 80 -14.20 -7.41 -35.04
CA ASP A 80 -15.22 -7.71 -36.06
C ASP A 80 -14.61 -7.89 -37.46
N ASN A 81 -13.67 -7.02 -37.82
CA ASN A 81 -12.92 -7.03 -39.07
C ASN A 81 -11.40 -6.89 -38.83
N GLU A 82 -10.61 -7.02 -39.90
CA GLU A 82 -9.17 -6.82 -39.86
C GLU A 82 -8.82 -5.33 -39.72
N LEU A 83 -7.76 -5.03 -38.96
CA LEU A 83 -7.24 -3.66 -38.82
C LEU A 83 -6.89 -3.05 -40.19
N SER A 84 -7.42 -1.85 -40.43
CA SER A 84 -7.13 -1.06 -41.64
C SER A 84 -6.05 -0.01 -41.39
N THR A 85 -5.59 0.66 -42.46
CA THR A 85 -4.61 1.75 -42.35
C THR A 85 -5.09 2.84 -41.40
N GLY A 86 -4.23 3.24 -40.45
CA GLY A 86 -4.55 4.24 -39.42
C GLY A 86 -5.16 3.64 -38.15
N GLN A 87 -5.46 2.33 -38.14
CA GLN A 87 -5.97 1.64 -36.95
C GLN A 87 -4.87 0.89 -36.20
N GLN A 88 -5.00 0.83 -34.88
CA GLN A 88 -4.19 -0.01 -34.01
C GLN A 88 -5.03 -0.56 -32.86
N VAL A 89 -4.64 -1.70 -32.32
CA VAL A 89 -5.08 -2.17 -31.01
C VAL A 89 -3.95 -2.00 -30.02
N VAL A 90 -4.29 -1.50 -28.85
CA VAL A 90 -3.42 -1.40 -27.67
C VAL A 90 -4.07 -2.18 -26.53
N VAL A 91 -3.28 -2.92 -25.77
CA VAL A 91 -3.71 -3.55 -24.51
C VAL A 91 -2.84 -3.01 -23.39
N THR A 92 -3.50 -2.48 -22.37
CA THR A 92 -2.86 -1.98 -21.15
C THR A 92 -3.27 -2.86 -19.99
N ARG A 93 -2.31 -3.40 -19.24
CA ARG A 93 -2.54 -4.06 -17.96
C ARG A 93 -2.51 -3.00 -16.85
N TYR A 94 -3.45 -3.10 -15.92
CA TYR A 94 -3.45 -2.34 -14.67
C TYR A 94 -3.42 -3.32 -13.50
N THR A 95 -2.68 -2.99 -12.45
CA THR A 95 -2.89 -3.56 -11.11
C THR A 95 -4.05 -2.81 -10.46
N ILE A 96 -4.90 -3.49 -9.69
CA ILE A 96 -6.05 -2.86 -9.03
C ILE A 96 -5.86 -2.90 -7.52
N VAL A 97 -5.77 -1.73 -6.89
CA VAL A 97 -5.59 -1.60 -5.43
C VAL A 97 -6.80 -0.90 -4.82
N ASN A 98 -7.55 -1.62 -3.98
CA ASN A 98 -8.82 -1.14 -3.38
C ASN A 98 -9.82 -0.58 -4.43
N GLY A 99 -9.88 -1.21 -5.60
CA GLY A 99 -10.76 -0.78 -6.71
C GLY A 99 -10.26 0.41 -7.52
N ILE A 100 -9.02 0.85 -7.31
CA ILE A 100 -8.36 1.92 -8.07
C ILE A 100 -7.33 1.28 -9.00
N ARG A 101 -7.32 1.68 -10.28
CA ARG A 101 -6.28 1.29 -11.23
C ARG A 101 -4.95 1.93 -10.82
N THR A 102 -3.92 1.11 -10.73
CA THR A 102 -2.52 1.47 -10.51
C THR A 102 -1.66 0.75 -11.57
N ASN A 103 -0.39 1.12 -11.68
CA ASN A 103 0.65 0.40 -12.43
C ASN A 103 0.21 0.07 -13.88
N ALA A 104 -0.02 1.11 -14.67
CA ALA A 104 -0.42 0.97 -16.06
C ALA A 104 0.78 0.56 -16.94
N GLU A 105 0.69 -0.63 -17.54
CA GLU A 105 1.71 -1.17 -18.46
C GLU A 105 1.11 -1.48 -19.84
N GLU A 106 1.67 -0.91 -20.90
CA GLU A 106 1.31 -1.28 -22.27
C GLU A 106 1.93 -2.62 -22.65
N VAL A 107 1.12 -3.67 -22.65
CA VAL A 107 1.57 -5.06 -22.85
C VAL A 107 1.47 -5.53 -24.31
N LEU A 108 0.60 -4.91 -25.12
CA LEU A 108 0.44 -5.26 -26.53
C LEU A 108 0.09 -4.05 -27.39
N THR A 109 0.85 -3.83 -28.47
CA THR A 109 0.46 -2.91 -29.55
C THR A 109 0.55 -3.57 -30.92
N LYS A 110 -0.54 -3.52 -31.71
CA LYS A 110 -0.62 -4.12 -33.06
C LYS A 110 -1.32 -3.21 -34.04
N THR A 111 -0.82 -3.16 -35.28
CA THR A 111 -1.37 -2.34 -36.37
C THR A 111 -1.94 -3.18 -37.53
N THR A 112 -1.95 -4.51 -37.40
CA THR A 112 -2.45 -5.46 -38.41
C THR A 112 -3.01 -6.70 -37.72
N GLY A 113 -4.03 -7.34 -38.30
CA GLY A 113 -4.63 -8.56 -37.79
C GLY A 113 -6.10 -8.39 -37.41
N LYS A 114 -6.73 -9.51 -37.05
CA LYS A 114 -8.13 -9.59 -36.62
C LYS A 114 -8.25 -10.35 -35.31
N ASP A 115 -7.56 -11.48 -35.21
CA ASP A 115 -7.49 -12.33 -34.03
C ASP A 115 -6.12 -12.12 -33.38
N PHE A 116 -6.12 -11.91 -32.07
CA PHE A 116 -4.95 -11.54 -31.29
C PHE A 116 -4.82 -12.45 -30.10
N GLU A 117 -3.56 -12.70 -29.74
CA GLU A 117 -3.15 -13.48 -28.58
C GLU A 117 -1.96 -12.77 -27.94
N TYR A 118 -1.99 -12.68 -26.62
CA TYR A 118 -0.93 -12.16 -25.79
C TYR A 118 -0.69 -13.13 -24.64
N GLN A 119 0.52 -13.69 -24.58
CA GLN A 119 0.99 -14.41 -23.40
C GLN A 119 1.61 -13.39 -22.47
N GLU A 120 1.13 -13.33 -21.24
CA GLU A 120 1.72 -12.46 -20.24
C GLU A 120 3.18 -12.86 -19.96
N ALA A 121 3.98 -11.86 -19.58
CA ALA A 121 5.24 -12.10 -18.88
C ALA A 121 4.96 -12.81 -17.55
N GLU A 122 6.01 -13.26 -16.85
CA GLU A 122 5.80 -13.82 -15.52
C GLU A 122 5.33 -12.70 -14.57
N LEU A 123 4.07 -12.77 -14.15
CA LEU A 123 3.55 -11.90 -13.10
C LEU A 123 4.14 -12.33 -11.75
N GLU A 124 4.36 -11.33 -10.89
CA GLU A 124 4.92 -11.56 -9.56
C GLU A 124 4.01 -12.45 -8.70
N GLN A 125 4.66 -13.21 -7.81
CA GLN A 125 3.92 -14.07 -6.89
C GLN A 125 3.07 -13.22 -5.92
N THR A 126 1.92 -13.75 -5.51
CA THR A 126 0.96 -12.99 -4.71
C THR A 126 0.00 -13.90 -3.95
N TYR A 127 -0.47 -13.43 -2.79
CA TYR A 127 -1.59 -14.02 -2.06
C TYR A 127 -2.97 -13.64 -2.64
N GLY A 128 -3.01 -12.78 -3.66
CA GLY A 128 -4.23 -12.25 -4.24
C GLY A 128 -4.04 -10.83 -4.77
N THR A 129 -3.61 -10.71 -6.03
CA THR A 129 -3.52 -9.42 -6.76
C THR A 129 -4.60 -9.35 -7.83
N ASP A 130 -5.28 -8.21 -7.88
CA ASP A 130 -6.32 -7.93 -8.85
C ASP A 130 -5.73 -7.22 -10.07
N TYR A 131 -6.08 -7.69 -11.27
CA TYR A 131 -5.61 -7.13 -12.54
C TYR A 131 -6.75 -6.80 -13.48
N GLU A 132 -6.52 -5.82 -14.35
CA GLU A 132 -7.38 -5.48 -15.47
C GLU A 132 -6.58 -5.37 -16.77
N TYR A 133 -6.97 -6.10 -17.81
CA TYR A 133 -6.56 -5.79 -19.19
C TYR A 133 -7.59 -4.87 -19.83
N GLU A 134 -7.18 -3.66 -20.20
CA GLU A 134 -7.97 -2.75 -21.04
C GLU A 134 -7.51 -2.86 -22.49
N ILE A 135 -8.42 -3.28 -23.37
CA ILE A 135 -8.20 -3.45 -24.80
C ILE A 135 -8.82 -2.25 -25.51
N GLN A 136 -8.00 -1.44 -26.18
CA GLN A 136 -8.43 -0.25 -26.90
C GLN A 136 -8.21 -0.41 -28.42
N LEU A 137 -9.24 -0.10 -29.21
CA LEU A 137 -9.15 0.08 -30.66
C LEU A 137 -9.01 1.58 -30.95
N LEU A 138 -7.86 1.98 -31.49
CA LEU A 138 -7.60 3.36 -31.88
C LEU A 138 -7.71 3.51 -33.40
N THR A 139 -8.24 4.64 -33.84
CA THR A 139 -8.24 5.08 -35.25
C THR A 139 -7.67 6.50 -35.30
N ASP A 140 -6.60 6.70 -36.06
CA ASP A 140 -5.86 7.97 -36.15
C ASP A 140 -5.48 8.55 -34.78
N GLY A 141 -5.03 7.68 -33.87
CA GLY A 141 -4.59 8.04 -32.52
C GLY A 141 -5.71 8.31 -31.51
N LYS A 142 -6.98 8.08 -31.86
CA LYS A 142 -8.12 8.25 -30.94
C LYS A 142 -8.77 6.93 -30.62
N VAL A 143 -9.04 6.70 -29.34
CA VAL A 143 -9.81 5.52 -28.88
C VAL A 143 -11.23 5.57 -29.48
N THR A 144 -11.62 4.48 -30.14
CA THR A 144 -12.89 4.32 -30.85
C THR A 144 -13.74 3.18 -30.32
N ALA A 145 -13.13 2.18 -29.69
CA ALA A 145 -13.79 1.14 -28.91
C ALA A 145 -12.87 0.70 -27.77
N THR A 146 -13.45 0.28 -26.65
CA THR A 146 -12.74 -0.23 -25.48
C THR A 146 -13.48 -1.44 -24.94
N GLN A 147 -12.76 -2.45 -24.49
CA GLN A 147 -13.26 -3.57 -23.69
C GLN A 147 -12.26 -3.88 -22.59
N SER A 148 -12.72 -4.52 -21.51
CA SER A 148 -11.84 -4.93 -20.41
C SER A 148 -12.04 -6.39 -20.05
N HIS A 149 -11.02 -6.98 -19.44
CA HIS A 149 -11.08 -8.29 -18.77
C HIS A 149 -10.33 -8.21 -17.45
N THR A 150 -11.04 -8.46 -16.35
CA THR A 150 -10.51 -8.41 -14.98
C THR A 150 -10.34 -9.82 -14.41
N PHE A 151 -9.29 -10.04 -13.63
CA PHE A 151 -9.05 -11.33 -12.96
C PHE A 151 -8.26 -11.12 -11.66
N ARG A 152 -8.30 -12.12 -10.78
CA ARG A 152 -7.49 -12.20 -9.58
C ARG A 152 -6.44 -13.29 -9.77
N LEU A 153 -5.17 -12.91 -9.61
CA LEU A 153 -4.04 -13.83 -9.53
C LEU A 153 -3.79 -14.17 -8.06
N ASP A 154 -3.72 -15.44 -7.74
CA ASP A 154 -3.35 -15.94 -6.42
C ASP A 154 -2.46 -17.17 -6.60
N THR A 155 -1.18 -17.03 -6.25
CA THR A 155 -0.15 -18.06 -6.48
C THR A 155 0.37 -18.67 -5.19
N MET A 156 -0.17 -18.25 -4.04
CA MET A 156 0.35 -18.59 -2.72
C MET A 156 -0.77 -18.83 -1.72
N VAL A 157 -0.58 -19.81 -0.85
CA VAL A 157 -1.48 -19.98 0.29
C VAL A 157 -1.00 -19.14 1.48
N GLU A 158 -1.79 -18.17 1.91
CA GLU A 158 -1.55 -17.42 3.14
C GLU A 158 -1.82 -18.32 4.37
N ALA A 159 -0.94 -18.27 5.37
CA ALA A 159 -1.20 -18.99 6.63
C ALA A 159 -2.50 -18.50 7.29
N MET A 160 -3.44 -19.41 7.52
CA MET A 160 -4.75 -19.08 8.10
C MET A 160 -4.63 -18.60 9.56
N GLN A 161 -5.45 -17.63 9.94
CA GLN A 161 -5.51 -17.14 11.33
C GLN A 161 -6.11 -18.21 12.26
N VAL A 162 -5.55 -18.38 13.45
CA VAL A 162 -6.17 -19.17 14.53
C VAL A 162 -7.08 -18.28 15.38
N THR A 163 -8.40 -18.40 15.24
CA THR A 163 -9.37 -17.59 16.00
C THR A 163 -9.77 -18.22 17.33
N GLU A 164 -9.72 -19.55 17.41
CA GLU A 164 -9.92 -20.32 18.63
C GLU A 164 -8.87 -21.43 18.75
N ALA A 165 -8.31 -21.59 19.95
CA ALA A 165 -7.35 -22.63 20.31
C ALA A 165 -7.68 -23.09 21.74
N THR A 166 -8.64 -24.01 21.84
CA THR A 166 -9.15 -24.56 23.10
C THR A 166 -8.51 -25.92 23.37
N PHE A 167 -7.91 -26.10 24.55
CA PHE A 167 -7.23 -27.33 24.93
C PHE A 167 -7.79 -27.92 26.22
N ASN A 168 -7.77 -29.24 26.31
CA ASN A 168 -7.94 -30.00 27.54
C ASN A 168 -6.73 -30.90 27.72
N ASP A 169 -5.66 -30.33 28.27
CA ASP A 169 -4.35 -30.99 28.39
C ASP A 169 -4.41 -32.29 29.21
N THR A 170 -5.34 -32.40 30.16
CA THR A 170 -5.53 -33.64 30.96
C THR A 170 -6.15 -34.78 30.16
N LYS A 171 -7.01 -34.46 29.18
CA LYS A 171 -7.66 -35.46 28.33
C LYS A 171 -6.96 -35.64 26.98
N GLY A 172 -6.00 -34.76 26.67
CA GLY A 172 -5.37 -34.67 25.35
C GLY A 172 -6.37 -34.34 24.26
N SER A 173 -7.40 -33.52 24.51
CA SER A 173 -8.35 -33.15 23.46
C SER A 173 -8.26 -31.66 23.15
N ALA A 174 -8.32 -31.28 21.88
CA ALA A 174 -8.26 -29.88 21.47
C ALA A 174 -9.23 -29.55 20.34
N THR A 175 -9.62 -28.28 20.28
CA THR A 175 -10.35 -27.68 19.18
C THR A 175 -9.57 -26.45 18.72
N VAL A 176 -9.20 -26.44 17.44
CA VAL A 176 -8.51 -25.32 16.80
C VAL A 176 -9.40 -24.84 15.65
N VAL A 177 -9.66 -23.54 15.60
CA VAL A 177 -10.47 -22.92 14.54
C VAL A 177 -9.57 -22.02 13.71
N LEU A 178 -9.41 -22.41 12.44
CA LEU A 178 -8.72 -21.64 11.42
C LEU A 178 -9.74 -20.81 10.65
N THR A 179 -9.38 -19.56 10.36
CA THR A 179 -10.15 -18.68 9.49
C THR A 179 -9.26 -18.13 8.40
N ALA A 180 -9.70 -18.30 7.16
CA ALA A 180 -9.18 -17.57 6.01
C ALA A 180 -9.45 -16.07 6.17
N ARG A 181 -8.55 -15.23 5.65
CA ARG A 181 -8.95 -13.87 5.25
C ARG A 181 -9.44 -13.95 3.80
N ASP A 182 -10.12 -12.90 3.36
CA ASP A 182 -10.65 -12.74 2.01
C ASP A 182 -9.57 -13.17 1.00
N ASN A 183 -9.81 -14.24 0.19
CA ASN A 183 -9.01 -14.75 -0.95
C ASN A 183 -9.39 -16.23 -1.24
N SER A 184 -8.50 -16.98 -1.89
CA SER A 184 -8.69 -18.38 -2.29
C SER A 184 -8.86 -19.34 -1.11
N GLU A 185 -8.42 -18.97 0.10
CA GLU A 185 -8.53 -19.81 1.29
C GLU A 185 -9.98 -19.96 1.79
N LEU A 186 -10.91 -19.10 1.37
CA LEU A 186 -12.32 -19.18 1.80
C LEU A 186 -12.99 -20.50 1.37
N ASN A 187 -12.58 -21.03 0.22
CA ASN A 187 -13.07 -22.27 -0.37
C ASN A 187 -12.00 -23.37 -0.44
N ALA A 188 -10.96 -23.26 0.38
CA ALA A 188 -9.89 -24.26 0.47
C ALA A 188 -10.36 -25.62 1.00
N THR A 189 -9.59 -26.65 0.68
CA THR A 189 -9.62 -27.95 1.37
C THR A 189 -8.50 -28.01 2.41
N VAL A 190 -8.88 -28.19 3.68
CA VAL A 190 -7.94 -28.28 4.80
C VAL A 190 -7.88 -29.72 5.31
N SER A 191 -6.68 -30.23 5.50
CA SER A 191 -6.41 -31.49 6.18
C SER A 191 -5.34 -31.28 7.25
N ALA A 192 -5.35 -32.10 8.30
CA ALA A 192 -4.36 -32.00 9.35
C ALA A 192 -4.02 -33.36 9.97
N THR A 193 -2.77 -33.52 10.41
CA THR A 193 -2.28 -34.70 11.14
C THR A 193 -1.50 -34.29 12.37
N TYR A 194 -1.49 -35.16 13.39
CA TYR A 194 -0.76 -34.94 14.64
C TYR A 194 -0.35 -36.26 15.27
N THR A 195 0.56 -36.21 16.23
CA THR A 195 0.99 -37.38 17.00
C THR A 195 0.01 -37.66 18.15
N SER A 196 -0.50 -38.88 18.23
CA SER A 196 -1.30 -39.38 19.34
C SER A 196 -0.84 -40.79 19.72
N GLY A 197 -0.40 -40.98 20.97
CA GLY A 197 0.14 -42.27 21.44
C GLY A 197 1.36 -42.75 20.65
N GLY A 198 2.19 -41.83 20.13
CA GLY A 198 3.38 -42.13 19.34
C GLY A 198 3.11 -42.54 17.89
N LYS A 199 1.91 -42.28 17.36
CA LYS A 199 1.56 -42.50 15.96
C LYS A 199 0.95 -41.24 15.36
N GLU A 200 1.25 -41.00 14.10
CA GLU A 200 0.55 -39.97 13.32
C GLU A 200 -0.90 -40.40 13.06
N VAL A 201 -1.84 -39.52 13.37
CA VAL A 201 -3.28 -39.70 13.17
C VAL A 201 -3.89 -38.45 12.53
N PRO A 202 -4.97 -38.59 11.74
CA PRO A 202 -5.64 -37.44 11.14
C PRO A 202 -6.53 -36.69 12.15
N ALA A 203 -6.65 -35.38 11.96
CA ALA A 203 -7.68 -34.56 12.58
C ALA A 203 -9.06 -34.78 11.93
N THR A 204 -10.12 -34.53 12.69
CA THR A 204 -11.45 -34.35 12.10
C THR A 204 -11.61 -32.89 11.71
N VAL A 205 -11.91 -32.61 10.44
CA VAL A 205 -12.05 -31.26 9.90
C VAL A 205 -13.51 -31.00 9.54
N SER A 206 -14.06 -29.88 9.98
CA SER A 206 -15.36 -29.36 9.55
C SER A 206 -15.16 -27.97 8.95
N ALA A 207 -15.58 -27.78 7.70
CA ALA A 207 -15.47 -26.51 6.99
C ALA A 207 -16.86 -25.90 6.77
N VAL A 208 -17.06 -24.65 7.19
CA VAL A 208 -18.29 -23.89 6.95
C VAL A 208 -17.92 -22.45 6.63
N ASN A 209 -18.15 -22.01 5.40
CA ASN A 209 -17.92 -20.62 4.94
C ASN A 209 -16.53 -20.07 5.32
N GLY A 210 -15.44 -20.74 4.93
CA GLY A 210 -14.07 -20.31 5.23
C GLY A 210 -13.63 -20.47 6.70
N VAL A 211 -14.49 -21.04 7.56
CA VAL A 211 -14.15 -21.39 8.94
C VAL A 211 -13.89 -22.89 9.01
N TYR A 212 -12.67 -23.26 9.38
CA TYR A 212 -12.22 -24.65 9.46
C TYR A 212 -12.01 -25.03 10.92
N THR A 213 -12.88 -25.89 11.45
CA THR A 213 -12.77 -26.41 12.81
C THR A 213 -12.06 -27.76 12.80
N LEU A 214 -10.89 -27.81 13.43
CA LEU A 214 -10.10 -29.01 13.66
C LEU A 214 -10.42 -29.58 15.04
N THR A 215 -10.88 -30.83 15.09
CA THR A 215 -11.08 -31.58 16.34
C THR A 215 -9.98 -32.63 16.48
N LEU A 216 -9.25 -32.57 17.59
CA LEU A 216 -8.04 -33.36 17.85
C LEU A 216 -8.24 -34.20 19.12
N ASP A 217 -8.30 -35.52 18.97
CA ASP A 217 -8.49 -36.49 20.06
C ASP A 217 -7.18 -37.22 20.40
N GLY A 218 -6.67 -36.99 21.61
CA GLY A 218 -5.36 -37.47 22.06
C GLY A 218 -4.17 -36.58 21.66
N PHE A 219 -4.39 -35.34 21.23
CA PHE A 219 -3.34 -34.37 20.93
C PHE A 219 -2.68 -33.85 22.21
N ASP A 220 -1.34 -33.92 22.25
CA ASP A 220 -0.50 -33.30 23.27
C ASP A 220 0.12 -32.03 22.69
N ARG A 221 -0.40 -30.85 23.07
CA ARG A 221 0.14 -29.56 22.59
C ARG A 221 1.57 -29.26 23.06
N PHE A 222 2.12 -30.05 23.98
CA PHE A 222 3.50 -29.92 24.45
C PHE A 222 4.47 -30.83 23.67
N ASP A 223 3.98 -31.62 22.72
CA ASP A 223 4.83 -32.35 21.78
C ASP A 223 5.43 -31.36 20.76
N PRO A 224 6.77 -31.21 20.70
CA PRO A 224 7.41 -30.31 19.74
C PRO A 224 7.12 -30.64 18.26
N ALA A 225 6.65 -31.85 17.95
CA ALA A 225 6.23 -32.21 16.60
C ALA A 225 4.99 -31.42 16.12
N GLY A 226 4.20 -30.85 17.05
CA GLY A 226 3.09 -29.96 16.72
C GLY A 226 1.94 -30.61 15.94
N LEU A 227 1.12 -29.75 15.35
CA LEU A 227 0.02 -30.09 14.45
C LEU A 227 0.43 -29.78 13.02
N LYS A 228 0.46 -30.77 12.14
CA LYS A 228 0.73 -30.56 10.72
C LYS A 228 -0.56 -30.23 9.99
N VAL A 229 -0.60 -29.11 9.28
CA VAL A 229 -1.76 -28.68 8.48
C VAL A 229 -1.37 -28.56 7.02
N THR A 230 -2.20 -29.12 6.14
CA THR A 230 -2.07 -28.96 4.70
C THR A 230 -3.32 -28.30 4.15
N VAL A 231 -3.13 -27.22 3.42
CA VAL A 231 -4.17 -26.44 2.74
C VAL A 231 -3.96 -26.57 1.24
N VAL A 232 -5.04 -26.88 0.52
CA VAL A 232 -5.14 -26.71 -0.93
C VAL A 232 -6.19 -25.63 -1.14
N ASP A 233 -5.79 -24.46 -1.62
CA ASP A 233 -6.69 -23.32 -1.78
C ASP A 233 -7.62 -23.48 -3.01
N ALA A 234 -8.43 -22.45 -3.29
CA ALA A 234 -9.34 -22.46 -4.42
C ALA A 234 -8.69 -22.18 -5.78
N ALA A 235 -7.48 -21.61 -5.81
CA ALA A 235 -6.69 -21.40 -7.02
C ALA A 235 -5.86 -22.65 -7.39
N GLY A 236 -5.62 -23.54 -6.43
CA GLY A 236 -4.84 -24.77 -6.60
C GLY A 236 -3.50 -24.76 -5.87
N ASN A 237 -3.15 -23.69 -5.15
CA ASN A 237 -1.88 -23.65 -4.44
C ASN A 237 -1.92 -24.54 -3.20
N VAL A 238 -0.75 -25.03 -2.79
CA VAL A 238 -0.62 -25.98 -1.69
C VAL A 238 0.40 -25.50 -0.68
N ARG A 239 -0.02 -25.40 0.57
CA ARG A 239 0.86 -25.13 1.72
C ARG A 239 0.73 -26.23 2.75
N THR A 240 1.87 -26.64 3.30
CA THR A 240 1.93 -27.55 4.43
C THR A 240 2.83 -26.98 5.50
N GLU A 241 2.30 -26.84 6.71
CA GLU A 241 2.99 -26.19 7.82
C GLU A 241 2.88 -26.98 9.11
N THR A 242 3.81 -26.72 10.04
CA THR A 242 3.80 -27.27 11.40
C THR A 242 3.36 -26.19 12.39
N MET A 243 2.25 -26.41 13.09
CA MET A 243 1.71 -25.49 14.10
C MET A 243 2.12 -25.89 15.51
N GLN A 244 2.72 -24.96 16.24
CA GLN A 244 2.99 -25.05 17.68
C GLN A 244 2.14 -24.04 18.47
N PHE A 245 1.70 -24.43 19.67
CA PHE A 245 0.79 -23.65 20.49
C PHE A 245 1.37 -23.40 21.88
N MET A 246 1.43 -22.14 22.30
CA MET A 246 1.85 -21.80 23.66
C MET A 246 1.12 -20.58 24.20
N ARG A 247 1.17 -20.42 25.51
CA ARG A 247 0.49 -19.32 26.20
C ARG A 247 1.16 -17.98 25.95
N ASN A 248 2.48 -17.90 26.13
CA ASN A 248 3.29 -16.69 26.00
C ASN A 248 4.68 -17.07 25.49
N LEU A 249 5.40 -16.11 24.89
CA LEU A 249 6.79 -16.27 24.52
C LEU A 249 7.64 -15.15 25.15
N PHE A 250 8.56 -15.53 26.04
CA PHE A 250 9.48 -14.63 26.73
C PHE A 250 10.95 -15.06 26.62
N SER A 251 11.24 -16.26 26.10
CA SER A 251 12.60 -16.70 25.77
C SER A 251 12.88 -16.64 24.27
N SER A 252 14.12 -16.92 23.87
CA SER A 252 14.44 -17.20 22.48
C SER A 252 13.62 -18.37 21.93
N TYR A 253 13.38 -18.32 20.61
CA TYR A 253 12.76 -19.36 19.81
C TYR A 253 13.50 -19.37 18.46
N ASN A 254 14.39 -20.33 18.27
CA ASN A 254 15.22 -20.46 17.08
C ASN A 254 15.66 -21.90 16.87
N LEU A 255 16.30 -22.20 15.73
CA LEU A 255 16.75 -23.55 15.34
C LEU A 255 17.61 -24.30 16.37
N VAL A 256 18.19 -23.59 17.36
CA VAL A 256 19.07 -24.18 18.38
C VAL A 256 18.40 -24.28 19.74
N THR A 257 17.61 -23.28 20.12
CA THR A 257 17.06 -23.15 21.47
C THR A 257 15.65 -22.59 21.44
N GLY A 258 14.82 -23.07 22.35
CA GLY A 258 13.44 -22.63 22.46
C GLY A 258 12.84 -22.94 23.82
N PRO A 259 11.57 -22.57 24.08
CA PRO A 259 10.89 -22.89 25.33
C PRO A 259 10.93 -24.40 25.67
N ASP A 260 11.27 -24.74 26.92
CA ASP A 260 11.31 -26.13 27.41
C ASP A 260 9.88 -26.66 27.65
N SER A 261 9.40 -27.55 26.79
CA SER A 261 8.04 -28.09 26.82
C SER A 261 7.80 -29.13 27.93
N THR A 262 8.83 -29.52 28.68
CA THR A 262 8.72 -30.54 29.75
C THR A 262 8.48 -29.93 31.12
N LYS A 263 8.69 -28.63 31.29
CA LYS A 263 8.67 -27.98 32.61
C LYS A 263 7.33 -27.31 32.87
N ASP A 264 6.72 -27.73 33.98
CA ASP A 264 5.48 -27.21 34.54
C ASP A 264 4.30 -27.12 33.54
N ARG A 265 3.73 -28.29 33.21
CA ARG A 265 2.54 -28.44 32.34
C ARG A 265 1.20 -28.28 33.07
N ASP A 266 1.21 -27.86 34.34
CA ASP A 266 0.06 -27.94 35.26
C ASP A 266 -0.93 -26.75 35.14
N GLY A 267 -0.84 -25.91 34.10
CA GLY A 267 -1.86 -24.92 33.74
C GLY A 267 -1.77 -23.55 34.46
N ILE A 268 -2.94 -22.95 34.79
CA ILE A 268 -3.17 -21.51 35.03
C ILE A 268 -2.42 -20.87 36.22
N ALA A 269 -1.75 -21.65 37.07
CA ALA A 269 -1.16 -21.12 38.30
C ALA A 269 0.03 -20.17 38.02
N VAL A 270 -0.02 -18.96 38.62
CA VAL A 270 1.16 -18.08 38.77
C VAL A 270 2.12 -18.76 39.75
N LYS A 271 3.11 -19.51 39.24
CA LYS A 271 4.07 -20.24 40.08
C LYS A 271 5.39 -19.51 40.25
N ASN A 272 5.73 -18.59 39.34
CA ASN A 272 6.99 -17.84 39.32
C ASN A 272 8.22 -18.75 39.17
N ASP A 273 8.05 -19.91 38.55
CA ASP A 273 9.13 -20.85 38.31
C ASP A 273 9.71 -20.72 36.90
N GLY A 274 9.00 -20.02 36.01
CA GLY A 274 9.35 -19.84 34.60
C GLY A 274 9.13 -21.08 33.75
N GLY A 275 8.22 -21.96 34.17
CA GLY A 275 7.76 -23.08 33.35
C GLY A 275 7.03 -22.66 32.09
N PHE A 276 6.68 -23.63 31.24
CA PHE A 276 6.19 -23.39 29.89
C PHE A 276 4.92 -22.52 29.85
N ASP A 277 3.99 -22.74 30.78
CA ASP A 277 2.72 -22.00 30.87
C ASP A 277 2.69 -20.94 31.98
N ASP A 278 3.82 -20.61 32.62
CA ASP A 278 3.86 -19.67 33.75
C ASP A 278 3.30 -18.30 33.31
N ALA A 279 2.28 -17.85 34.03
CA ALA A 279 1.60 -16.60 33.75
C ALA A 279 2.46 -15.38 34.11
N ASN A 280 3.35 -15.49 35.10
CA ASN A 280 3.84 -14.29 35.75
C ASN A 280 4.93 -13.56 34.97
N ARG A 281 4.61 -12.33 34.57
CA ARG A 281 5.55 -11.36 33.99
C ARG A 281 6.55 -10.80 34.99
N ILE A 282 6.32 -10.83 36.30
CA ILE A 282 7.24 -10.24 37.30
C ILE A 282 8.52 -11.10 37.35
N GLY A 283 9.40 -10.89 36.37
CA GLY A 283 10.64 -11.62 36.12
C GLY A 283 10.85 -12.06 34.67
N GLY A 284 9.81 -12.09 33.82
CA GLY A 284 9.88 -12.50 32.41
C GLY A 284 10.52 -13.87 32.17
N LYS A 285 10.56 -14.75 33.15
CA LYS A 285 11.34 -15.98 33.09
C LYS A 285 10.57 -17.04 32.29
N GLN A 286 11.17 -17.51 31.21
CA GLN A 286 10.75 -18.74 30.53
C GLN A 286 11.99 -19.63 30.36
N LEU A 287 11.89 -20.87 30.82
CA LEU A 287 12.97 -21.84 30.69
C LEU A 287 13.11 -22.26 29.24
N SER A 288 14.35 -22.41 28.79
CA SER A 288 14.68 -22.87 27.45
C SER A 288 15.41 -24.22 27.51
N ALA A 289 15.22 -25.00 26.46
CA ALA A 289 15.96 -26.23 26.19
C ALA A 289 16.65 -26.13 24.82
N ASP A 290 17.66 -26.98 24.61
CA ASP A 290 18.32 -27.12 23.31
C ASP A 290 17.49 -28.03 22.39
N ALA A 291 17.40 -27.70 21.10
CA ALA A 291 16.73 -28.53 20.08
C ALA A 291 17.20 -29.99 20.12
N ALA A 292 18.50 -30.22 20.38
CA ALA A 292 19.10 -31.55 20.47
C ALA A 292 18.55 -32.43 21.61
N SER A 293 17.88 -31.83 22.60
CA SER A 293 17.23 -32.58 23.69
C SER A 293 15.91 -33.23 23.24
N GLY A 294 15.28 -32.72 22.18
CA GLY A 294 13.92 -33.08 21.79
C GLY A 294 12.82 -32.51 22.69
N ASP A 295 13.19 -31.68 23.67
CA ASP A 295 12.27 -31.09 24.66
C ASP A 295 12.00 -29.58 24.39
N ALA A 296 12.60 -29.02 23.34
CA ALA A 296 12.50 -27.59 23.01
C ALA A 296 11.49 -27.34 21.88
N PHE A 297 10.67 -26.31 22.03
CA PHE A 297 9.87 -25.77 20.93
C PHE A 297 10.76 -24.90 20.07
N VAL A 298 11.13 -25.41 18.89
CA VAL A 298 11.98 -24.72 17.93
C VAL A 298 11.31 -24.79 16.55
N PRO A 299 11.59 -23.81 15.68
CA PRO A 299 11.18 -23.90 14.29
C PRO A 299 12.08 -24.91 13.54
N THR A 300 11.71 -25.15 12.30
CA THR A 300 12.36 -26.00 11.32
C THR A 300 12.86 -25.14 10.15
N ALA A 301 13.21 -25.76 9.02
CA ALA A 301 13.61 -25.05 7.80
C ALA A 301 12.52 -25.11 6.72
N GLY A 302 11.29 -25.44 7.11
CA GLY A 302 10.11 -25.34 6.26
C GLY A 302 9.04 -24.59 7.03
N ASN A 303 7.85 -24.49 6.45
CA ASN A 303 6.80 -23.60 6.94
C ASN A 303 6.37 -23.93 8.39
N ASP A 304 6.62 -23.00 9.31
CA ASP A 304 6.30 -23.14 10.73
C ASP A 304 5.33 -22.06 11.20
N THR A 305 4.31 -22.47 11.95
CA THR A 305 3.32 -21.58 12.54
C THR A 305 3.42 -21.61 14.06
N LEU A 306 3.66 -20.48 14.70
CA LEU A 306 3.68 -20.33 16.15
C LEU A 306 2.48 -19.50 16.64
N ILE A 307 1.62 -20.12 17.43
CA ILE A 307 0.42 -19.48 18.00
C ILE A 307 0.67 -19.13 19.47
N LEU A 308 0.59 -17.83 19.78
CA LEU A 308 0.71 -17.29 21.13
C LEU A 308 -0.65 -16.83 21.65
N GLY A 309 -1.13 -17.50 22.70
CA GLY A 309 -2.37 -17.16 23.40
C GLY A 309 -3.46 -18.20 23.19
N LEU A 310 -3.95 -18.78 24.29
CA LEU A 310 -4.89 -19.90 24.26
C LEU A 310 -6.13 -19.58 25.09
N ASP A 311 -7.30 -20.07 24.68
CA ASP A 311 -8.59 -19.64 25.26
C ASP A 311 -8.82 -20.16 26.68
N GLN A 312 -8.06 -21.19 27.08
CA GLN A 312 -8.08 -21.70 28.45
C GLN A 312 -7.38 -20.75 29.47
N PHE A 313 -6.66 -19.70 29.04
CA PHE A 313 -5.84 -18.86 29.91
C PHE A 313 -6.35 -17.42 30.05
N GLY A 314 -7.30 -17.18 30.96
CA GLY A 314 -7.67 -15.82 31.38
C GLY A 314 -8.05 -14.86 30.25
N ALA A 315 -8.00 -13.54 30.51
CA ALA A 315 -8.26 -12.52 29.50
C ALA A 315 -6.96 -12.18 28.72
N LEU A 316 -7.07 -12.00 27.40
CA LEU A 316 -6.01 -11.43 26.56
C LEU A 316 -5.52 -10.10 27.16
N ASN A 317 -4.22 -9.80 27.03
CA ASN A 317 -3.53 -8.64 27.64
C ASN A 317 -3.28 -8.71 29.16
N ALA A 318 -3.89 -9.66 29.89
CA ALA A 318 -3.68 -9.86 31.32
C ALA A 318 -2.73 -11.04 31.64
N LEU A 319 -1.68 -11.23 30.82
CA LEU A 319 -0.67 -12.31 30.87
C LEU A 319 -0.97 -13.58 30.04
N ASN A 320 -1.80 -13.45 29.00
CA ASN A 320 -2.03 -14.49 27.99
C ASN A 320 -1.83 -13.90 26.59
N GLY A 321 -1.20 -14.68 25.70
CA GLY A 321 -0.91 -14.31 24.32
C GLY A 321 0.14 -13.22 24.17
N SER A 322 1.01 -13.02 25.18
CA SER A 322 2.03 -11.97 25.15
C SER A 322 3.36 -12.47 24.58
N LEU A 323 4.03 -11.59 23.86
CA LEU A 323 5.41 -11.75 23.38
C LEU A 323 6.29 -10.64 23.98
N SER A 324 7.45 -10.98 24.53
CA SER A 324 8.45 -10.01 25.04
C SER A 324 9.82 -10.67 25.29
N ASP A 325 10.74 -9.94 25.92
CA ASP A 325 12.01 -10.45 26.47
C ASP A 325 12.02 -10.52 28.02
N GLN A 326 13.06 -11.13 28.61
CA GLN A 326 13.12 -11.36 30.06
C GLN A 326 13.71 -10.17 30.83
N ASN A 327 12.90 -9.52 31.69
CA ASN A 327 13.34 -8.38 32.50
C ASN A 327 13.28 -8.66 34.02
N TYR A 328 14.45 -8.92 34.64
CA TYR A 328 14.81 -8.44 36.00
C TYR A 328 16.25 -8.83 36.47
N TRP A 329 16.91 -9.83 35.84
CA TRP A 329 18.17 -10.40 36.37
C TRP A 329 19.32 -10.53 35.36
N GLY A 330 19.23 -9.85 34.21
CA GLY A 330 20.32 -9.92 33.23
C GLY A 330 20.10 -9.27 31.88
N ASN A 331 18.92 -8.70 31.61
CA ASN A 331 18.57 -8.19 30.28
C ASN A 331 18.78 -9.31 29.23
N VAL A 332 18.13 -10.46 29.46
CA VAL A 332 18.33 -11.65 28.62
C VAL A 332 17.52 -11.45 27.36
N PRO A 333 18.17 -11.35 26.18
CA PRO A 333 17.47 -11.12 24.94
C PRO A 333 16.56 -12.29 24.58
N ALA A 334 15.42 -11.99 23.97
CA ALA A 334 14.65 -12.97 23.23
C ALA A 334 15.01 -12.83 21.75
N VAL A 335 15.79 -13.79 21.22
CA VAL A 335 16.08 -13.88 19.78
C VAL A 335 15.11 -14.89 19.20
N ILE A 336 14.12 -14.38 18.50
CA ILE A 336 13.12 -15.15 17.78
C ILE A 336 13.58 -15.18 16.32
N ASP A 337 13.77 -16.37 15.77
CA ASP A 337 14.35 -16.60 14.44
C ASP A 337 13.69 -17.87 13.87
N THR A 338 12.73 -17.71 12.95
CA THR A 338 11.95 -18.84 12.42
C THR A 338 12.71 -19.61 11.35
N GLY A 339 13.56 -18.95 10.57
CA GLY A 339 14.61 -19.60 9.81
C GLY A 339 14.36 -19.48 8.32
N ALA A 340 13.90 -20.55 7.68
CA ALA A 340 13.57 -20.52 6.26
C ALA A 340 12.26 -21.26 6.05
N GLY A 341 11.55 -20.94 4.97
CA GLY A 341 10.20 -21.41 4.71
C GLY A 341 9.19 -20.30 4.99
N ASP A 342 7.95 -20.49 4.56
CA ASP A 342 6.90 -19.49 4.81
C ASP A 342 6.41 -19.68 6.25
N ASP A 343 6.86 -18.81 7.16
CA ASP A 343 6.59 -18.92 8.57
C ASP A 343 5.46 -17.97 9.01
N PHE A 344 4.78 -18.32 10.10
CA PHE A 344 3.71 -17.51 10.67
C PHE A 344 3.79 -17.42 12.19
N ILE A 345 3.98 -16.20 12.71
CA ILE A 345 3.79 -15.93 14.14
C ILE A 345 2.47 -15.21 14.36
N HIS A 346 1.55 -15.86 15.07
CA HIS A 346 0.26 -15.27 15.48
C HIS A 346 0.23 -14.96 16.97
N VAL A 347 0.29 -13.69 17.30
CA VAL A 347 0.19 -13.18 18.67
C VAL A 347 -1.25 -12.70 18.93
N ARG A 348 -2.02 -13.50 19.68
CA ARG A 348 -3.42 -13.19 20.00
C ARG A 348 -3.57 -12.16 21.13
N GLY A 349 -2.51 -11.88 21.87
CA GLY A 349 -2.44 -10.82 22.88
C GLY A 349 -1.49 -9.69 22.49
N ALA A 350 -1.12 -8.83 23.44
CA ALA A 350 -0.23 -7.70 23.17
C ALA A 350 1.24 -8.12 22.94
N PHE A 351 1.89 -7.50 21.96
CA PHE A 351 3.35 -7.47 21.86
C PHE A 351 3.88 -6.42 22.84
N GLN A 352 4.71 -6.85 23.78
CA GLN A 352 5.28 -5.96 24.77
C GLN A 352 6.70 -5.60 24.33
N GLY A 353 6.91 -4.30 24.06
CA GLY A 353 8.15 -3.83 23.46
C GLY A 353 9.40 -4.30 24.23
N PHE A 354 10.36 -4.84 23.48
CA PHE A 354 11.61 -5.37 24.01
C PHE A 354 12.41 -4.30 24.76
N GLU A 355 13.08 -4.70 25.85
CA GLU A 355 14.04 -3.83 26.55
C GLU A 355 15.48 -4.08 26.08
N GLY A 356 15.80 -5.35 25.76
CA GLY A 356 17.11 -5.81 25.30
C GLY A 356 17.53 -5.19 23.97
N ASN A 357 18.84 -4.95 23.81
CA ASN A 357 19.40 -4.48 22.54
C ASN A 357 19.55 -5.58 21.50
N ALA A 358 19.65 -6.83 21.94
CA ALA A 358 19.78 -7.99 21.06
C ALA A 358 18.46 -8.76 20.90
N SER A 359 17.35 -8.25 21.46
CA SER A 359 16.04 -8.86 21.29
C SER A 359 15.49 -8.47 19.93
N SER A 360 15.04 -9.45 19.16
CA SER A 360 14.55 -9.27 17.79
C SER A 360 13.64 -10.42 17.40
N LEU A 361 12.79 -10.16 16.42
CA LEU A 361 12.06 -11.18 15.68
C LEU A 361 12.61 -11.20 14.25
N LYS A 362 13.05 -12.37 13.80
CA LYS A 362 13.55 -12.64 12.46
C LYS A 362 12.71 -13.74 11.86
N MET A 363 12.19 -13.52 10.66
CA MET A 363 11.38 -14.51 9.98
C MET A 363 12.23 -15.32 9.00
N GLY A 364 12.97 -14.64 8.12
CA GLY A 364 14.09 -15.24 7.39
C GLY A 364 13.82 -15.30 5.90
N ASP A 365 14.21 -16.38 5.22
CA ASP A 365 13.90 -16.53 3.78
C ASP A 365 12.54 -17.21 3.63
N GLY A 366 11.57 -16.57 2.96
CA GLY A 366 10.23 -17.13 2.76
C GLY A 366 9.17 -16.05 2.74
N ASN A 367 7.93 -16.42 2.41
CA ASN A 367 6.82 -15.48 2.45
C ASN A 367 6.20 -15.51 3.85
N ASP A 368 6.77 -14.68 4.72
CA ASP A 368 6.53 -14.76 6.15
C ASP A 368 5.39 -13.87 6.62
N LYS A 369 4.75 -14.29 7.71
CA LYS A 369 3.65 -13.57 8.32
C LYS A 369 3.88 -13.31 9.81
N LEU A 370 3.68 -12.07 10.22
CA LEU A 370 3.58 -11.68 11.63
C LEU A 370 2.21 -11.03 11.87
N GLN A 371 1.37 -11.65 12.68
CA GLN A 371 0.08 -11.08 13.06
C GLN A 371 -0.01 -10.79 14.54
N LEU A 372 -0.37 -9.55 14.89
CA LEU A 372 -0.70 -9.15 16.25
C LEU A 372 -2.19 -8.76 16.31
N ASP A 373 -2.98 -9.47 17.10
CA ASP A 373 -4.42 -9.15 17.24
C ASP A 373 -4.67 -7.94 18.15
N GLU A 374 -3.68 -7.56 18.96
CA GLU A 374 -3.75 -6.46 19.92
C GLU A 374 -2.64 -5.42 19.63
N ASN A 375 -2.27 -4.63 20.64
CA ASN A 375 -1.40 -3.47 20.49
C ASN A 375 0.08 -3.81 20.73
N VAL A 376 0.97 -3.00 20.13
CA VAL A 376 2.40 -2.96 20.49
C VAL A 376 2.58 -1.94 21.60
N VAL A 377 2.84 -2.41 22.82
CA VAL A 377 2.74 -1.60 24.04
C VAL A 377 4.08 -1.37 24.74
N ALA A 378 4.20 -0.18 25.34
CA ALA A 378 5.39 0.28 26.05
C ALA A 378 5.24 0.05 27.56
N TYR A 379 6.00 -0.91 28.12
CA TYR A 379 6.04 -1.17 29.57
C TYR A 379 7.40 -0.92 30.24
N THR A 380 8.43 -0.63 29.45
CA THR A 380 9.81 -0.41 29.90
C THR A 380 10.26 0.99 29.50
N ALA A 381 11.48 1.38 29.92
CA ALA A 381 11.96 2.75 29.68
C ALA A 381 12.33 3.03 28.22
N ASN A 382 12.79 2.02 27.48
CA ASN A 382 13.20 2.12 26.07
C ASN A 382 12.65 0.95 25.26
N PRO A 383 11.31 0.80 25.17
CA PRO A 383 10.70 -0.38 24.58
C PRO A 383 10.84 -0.37 23.07
N LYS A 384 11.08 -1.53 22.47
CA LYS A 384 11.36 -1.65 21.03
C LYS A 384 10.46 -2.66 20.35
N PHE A 385 10.20 -2.42 19.08
CA PHE A 385 9.59 -3.36 18.16
C PHE A 385 10.60 -3.61 17.04
N VAL A 386 11.40 -4.66 17.19
CA VAL A 386 12.51 -4.98 16.27
C VAL A 386 12.13 -6.23 15.50
N VAL A 387 11.87 -6.06 14.21
CA VAL A 387 11.41 -7.11 13.30
C VAL A 387 12.25 -7.05 12.03
N ASP A 388 12.70 -8.21 11.58
CA ASP A 388 13.39 -8.43 10.32
C ASP A 388 12.62 -9.54 9.59
N MET A 389 11.85 -9.18 8.58
CA MET A 389 11.04 -10.15 7.84
C MET A 389 11.91 -10.98 6.90
N GLY A 390 13.03 -10.44 6.40
CA GLY A 390 13.91 -11.11 5.44
C GLY A 390 13.37 -11.07 4.02
N GLU A 391 13.83 -11.97 3.16
CA GLU A 391 13.49 -12.00 1.71
C GLU A 391 12.17 -12.73 1.46
N GLY A 392 11.41 -12.31 0.45
CA GLY A 392 10.11 -12.89 0.08
C GLY A 392 8.97 -11.88 0.24
N ASN A 393 7.76 -12.29 -0.13
CA ASN A 393 6.56 -11.44 -0.01
C ASN A 393 5.99 -11.56 1.40
N ASN A 394 6.36 -10.65 2.30
CA ASN A 394 6.03 -10.77 3.71
C ASN A 394 4.83 -9.92 4.12
N LEU A 395 4.15 -10.34 5.18
CA LEU A 395 3.01 -9.65 5.76
C LEU A 395 3.18 -9.40 7.26
N ILE A 396 3.21 -8.13 7.65
CA ILE A 396 2.99 -7.71 9.03
C ILE A 396 1.56 -7.18 9.16
N ASN A 397 0.72 -7.86 9.95
CA ASN A 397 -0.63 -7.38 10.28
C ASN A 397 -0.77 -7.05 11.77
N LEU A 398 -0.75 -5.76 12.08
CA LEU A 398 -0.98 -5.21 13.41
C LEU A 398 -2.43 -4.73 13.52
N LYS A 399 -3.34 -5.52 14.09
CA LYS A 399 -4.75 -5.12 14.21
C LYS A 399 -4.97 -3.93 15.14
N GLY A 400 -4.05 -3.72 16.09
CA GLY A 400 -4.08 -2.62 17.04
C GLY A 400 -3.30 -1.37 16.62
N TRP A 401 -2.80 -0.64 17.63
CA TRP A 401 -1.91 0.52 17.48
C TRP A 401 -0.50 0.21 17.99
N VAL A 402 0.47 1.02 17.54
CA VAL A 402 1.84 1.06 18.07
C VAL A 402 1.99 2.26 18.99
N ALA A 403 2.47 2.05 20.21
CA ALA A 403 2.55 3.10 21.22
C ALA A 403 3.62 4.18 20.97
N ALA A 404 3.33 5.42 21.39
CA ALA A 404 4.24 6.57 21.26
C ALA A 404 5.62 6.41 21.92
N GLY A 405 5.76 5.49 22.88
CA GLY A 405 7.04 5.18 23.52
C GLY A 405 7.89 4.13 22.79
N ILE A 406 7.34 3.47 21.77
CA ILE A 406 8.01 2.37 21.06
C ILE A 406 9.05 2.92 20.10
N GLN A 407 10.19 2.24 20.04
CA GLN A 407 11.19 2.39 18.99
C GLN A 407 11.07 1.22 18.02
N SER A 408 10.39 1.45 16.90
CA SER A 408 10.25 0.47 15.83
C SER A 408 11.48 0.49 14.93
N ALA A 409 12.03 -0.69 14.68
CA ALA A 409 12.99 -0.98 13.64
C ALA A 409 12.45 -2.20 12.89
N VAL A 410 11.86 -1.98 11.73
CA VAL A 410 11.22 -3.00 10.91
C VAL A 410 11.94 -3.00 9.57
N THR A 411 12.50 -4.12 9.18
CA THR A 411 13.08 -4.31 7.85
C THR A 411 12.35 -5.42 7.15
N PHE A 412 12.00 -5.16 5.91
CA PHE A 412 11.71 -6.15 4.92
C PHE A 412 12.91 -6.26 3.95
N GLY A 413 12.94 -7.33 3.17
CA GLY A 413 14.00 -7.65 2.19
C GLY A 413 13.58 -7.28 0.77
N SER A 414 13.94 -8.08 -0.23
CA SER A 414 13.29 -8.01 -1.53
C SER A 414 11.97 -8.78 -1.52
N GLY A 415 10.98 -8.31 -2.27
CA GLY A 415 9.66 -8.91 -2.39
C GLY A 415 8.56 -7.86 -2.33
N ASN A 416 7.33 -8.26 -2.65
CA ASN A 416 6.16 -7.41 -2.55
C ASN A 416 5.61 -7.50 -1.12
N ASP A 417 6.12 -6.65 -0.23
CA ASP A 417 5.84 -6.70 1.19
C ASP A 417 4.63 -5.86 1.61
N THR A 418 3.93 -6.28 2.65
CA THR A 418 2.76 -5.57 3.18
C THR A 418 2.86 -5.35 4.68
N MET A 419 2.64 -4.11 5.11
CA MET A 419 2.43 -3.74 6.51
C MET A 419 1.05 -3.12 6.71
N LEU A 420 0.21 -3.78 7.52
CA LEU A 420 -1.10 -3.29 7.92
C LEU A 420 -1.07 -2.88 9.40
N VAL A 421 -1.51 -1.65 9.68
CA VAL A 421 -1.72 -1.15 11.04
C VAL A 421 -3.18 -0.71 11.19
N GLY A 422 -3.98 -1.45 11.95
CA GLY A 422 -5.42 -1.26 12.08
C GLY A 422 -5.81 0.07 12.73
N SER A 423 -4.90 0.70 13.49
CA SER A 423 -5.12 2.00 14.11
C SER A 423 -3.87 2.90 13.94
N ASN A 424 -3.39 3.53 15.01
CA ASN A 424 -2.32 4.52 14.93
C ASN A 424 -0.93 3.85 14.90
N PHE A 425 -0.07 4.32 14.00
CA PHE A 425 1.36 4.02 14.06
C PHE A 425 2.05 5.22 14.70
N ASP A 426 2.38 5.12 15.99
CA ASP A 426 3.05 6.18 16.75
C ASP A 426 4.53 5.81 17.02
N GLY A 427 5.22 6.57 17.85
CA GLY A 427 6.56 6.28 18.35
C GLY A 427 7.68 6.68 17.40
N LYS A 428 8.89 6.18 17.69
CA LYS A 428 10.01 6.30 16.75
C LYS A 428 9.90 5.19 15.71
N LYS A 429 10.00 5.51 14.41
CA LYS A 429 10.01 4.50 13.34
C LYS A 429 11.31 4.51 12.56
N ASN A 430 11.73 3.32 12.16
CA ASN A 430 12.68 3.07 11.08
C ASN A 430 12.14 1.84 10.37
N VAL A 431 11.31 2.06 9.35
CA VAL A 431 10.71 1.02 8.53
C VAL A 431 11.35 1.09 7.15
N ASN A 432 11.84 -0.04 6.67
CA ASN A 432 12.40 -0.18 5.32
C ASN A 432 11.71 -1.36 4.64
N PHE A 433 11.01 -1.13 3.52
CA PHE A 433 10.39 -2.21 2.76
C PHE A 433 11.35 -2.89 1.79
N GLY A 434 12.37 -2.20 1.27
CA GLY A 434 13.29 -2.81 0.32
C GLY A 434 12.76 -2.78 -1.12
N ASP A 435 13.18 -3.72 -1.95
CA ASP A 435 12.84 -3.70 -3.38
C ASP A 435 11.57 -4.53 -3.60
N GLY A 436 10.67 -4.11 -4.50
CA GLY A 436 9.39 -4.75 -4.82
C GLY A 436 8.23 -3.75 -4.72
N ASP A 437 7.04 -4.18 -5.13
CA ASP A 437 5.82 -3.38 -5.06
C ASP A 437 5.21 -3.49 -3.65
N ASN A 438 5.57 -2.57 -2.76
CA ASN A 438 5.28 -2.69 -1.33
C ASN A 438 4.06 -1.86 -0.89
N VAL A 439 3.40 -2.32 0.17
CA VAL A 439 2.16 -1.70 0.68
C VAL A 439 2.24 -1.37 2.17
N LEU A 440 2.03 -0.11 2.51
CA LEU A 440 1.73 0.34 3.87
C LEU A 440 0.29 0.82 3.99
N LYS A 441 -0.48 0.23 4.89
CA LYS A 441 -1.81 0.73 5.27
C LYS A 441 -1.91 1.04 6.75
N VAL A 442 -2.30 2.26 7.07
CA VAL A 442 -2.53 2.71 8.46
C VAL A 442 -3.97 3.20 8.61
N GLY A 443 -4.76 2.52 9.44
CA GLY A 443 -6.16 2.83 9.72
C GLY A 443 -6.36 4.10 10.55
N GLY A 444 -5.31 4.57 11.24
CA GLY A 444 -5.29 5.80 12.02
C GLY A 444 -4.30 6.84 11.46
N TYR A 445 -3.59 7.52 12.36
CA TYR A 445 -2.55 8.48 12.01
C TYR A 445 -1.15 7.86 12.08
N VAL A 446 -0.20 8.49 11.37
CA VAL A 446 1.24 8.31 11.56
C VAL A 446 1.80 9.57 12.21
N ALA A 447 2.41 9.43 13.38
CA ALA A 447 2.93 10.55 14.15
C ALA A 447 4.25 10.25 14.84
N ASN A 448 4.83 11.30 15.41
CA ASN A 448 6.18 11.31 15.97
C ASN A 448 7.24 11.07 14.87
N THR A 449 8.46 10.73 15.29
CA THR A 449 9.64 10.79 14.43
C THR A 449 9.92 9.46 13.77
N GLY A 450 10.21 9.46 12.50
CA GLY A 450 10.73 8.25 11.88
C GLY A 450 10.87 8.37 10.39
N THR A 451 11.43 7.32 9.83
CA THR A 451 11.57 7.08 8.40
C THR A 451 10.77 5.85 8.03
N ILE A 452 10.06 5.95 6.92
CA ILE A 452 9.41 4.85 6.22
C ILE A 452 9.94 4.95 4.79
N SER A 453 10.73 3.97 4.36
CA SER A 453 11.26 3.89 3.00
C SER A 453 10.71 2.66 2.31
N PHE A 454 10.32 2.79 1.05
CA PHE A 454 9.87 1.66 0.25
C PHE A 454 11.07 1.10 -0.51
N GLY A 455 11.47 1.63 -1.65
CA GLY A 455 12.77 1.33 -2.27
C GLY A 455 12.72 1.49 -3.78
N THR A 456 12.68 0.37 -4.50
CA THR A 456 12.35 0.36 -5.94
C THR A 456 11.13 -0.51 -6.16
N GLY A 457 10.26 -0.16 -7.09
CA GLY A 457 9.00 -0.86 -7.33
C GLY A 457 7.84 0.13 -7.26
N ASP A 458 6.67 -0.27 -7.74
CA ASP A 458 5.49 0.59 -7.72
C ASP A 458 4.80 0.46 -6.35
N ASP A 459 5.11 1.38 -5.44
CA ASP A 459 4.77 1.30 -4.03
C ASP A 459 3.47 2.04 -3.66
N ALA A 460 2.79 1.58 -2.59
CA ALA A 460 1.56 2.19 -2.11
C ALA A 460 1.56 2.48 -0.60
N ALA A 461 1.32 3.75 -0.24
CA ALA A 461 1.16 4.20 1.14
C ALA A 461 -0.20 4.84 1.40
N ILE A 462 -1.05 4.18 2.20
CA ILE A 462 -2.41 4.64 2.52
C ILE A 462 -2.54 4.90 4.02
N ILE A 463 -2.70 6.16 4.40
CA ILE A 463 -2.90 6.59 5.79
C ILE A 463 -4.26 7.24 5.93
N SER A 464 -5.15 6.62 6.71
CA SER A 464 -6.57 7.03 6.79
C SER A 464 -6.78 8.38 7.50
N SER A 465 -5.79 8.85 8.26
CA SER A 465 -5.84 10.11 9.00
C SER A 465 -4.57 10.94 8.77
N ASN A 466 -4.02 11.56 9.81
CA ASN A 466 -2.94 12.54 9.68
C ASN A 466 -1.56 11.88 9.52
N PHE A 467 -0.67 12.55 8.78
CA PHE A 467 0.76 12.23 8.70
C PHE A 467 1.58 13.39 9.28
N THR A 468 2.37 13.12 10.33
CA THR A 468 3.07 14.20 11.08
C THR A 468 4.45 13.80 11.57
N HIS A 469 5.41 14.74 11.47
CA HIS A 469 6.78 14.67 12.01
C HIS A 469 7.63 13.48 11.55
N SER A 470 7.24 12.83 10.46
CA SER A 470 7.88 11.66 9.88
C SER A 470 8.27 11.92 8.43
N THR A 471 9.22 11.14 7.94
CA THR A 471 9.63 11.10 6.53
C THR A 471 9.11 9.81 5.92
N MET A 472 8.53 9.92 4.74
CA MET A 472 8.14 8.82 3.85
C MET A 472 8.85 9.03 2.51
N THR A 473 9.51 7.99 2.02
CA THR A 473 10.14 7.98 0.68
C THR A 473 9.73 6.71 -0.04
N THR A 474 9.11 6.80 -1.22
CA THR A 474 8.69 5.61 -1.97
C THR A 474 9.81 5.12 -2.88
N GLY A 475 10.38 5.97 -3.75
CA GLY A 475 11.68 5.73 -4.39
C GLY A 475 11.59 5.69 -5.91
N ASP A 476 12.10 4.65 -6.55
CA ASP A 476 11.96 4.51 -8.02
C ASP A 476 10.73 3.64 -8.31
N GLY A 477 9.79 4.09 -9.13
CA GLY A 477 8.55 3.37 -9.45
C GLY A 477 7.39 4.33 -9.66
N LYS A 478 6.23 3.82 -10.09
CA LYS A 478 4.98 4.60 -10.18
C LYS A 478 4.23 4.49 -8.86
N ASP A 479 4.51 5.41 -7.95
CA ASP A 479 4.10 5.29 -6.57
C ASP A 479 2.76 5.96 -6.27
N THR A 480 2.07 5.47 -5.24
CA THR A 480 0.80 6.02 -4.78
C THR A 480 0.83 6.36 -3.30
N VAL A 481 0.65 7.64 -2.96
CA VAL A 481 0.55 8.11 -1.57
C VAL A 481 -0.83 8.73 -1.32
N ILE A 482 -1.61 8.16 -0.39
CA ILE A 482 -2.94 8.64 -0.01
C ILE A 482 -2.98 8.97 1.48
N ILE A 483 -3.24 10.24 1.79
CA ILE A 483 -3.43 10.76 3.15
C ILE A 483 -4.87 11.24 3.33
N GLY A 484 -5.67 10.49 4.08
CA GLY A 484 -7.07 10.79 4.36
C GLY A 484 -7.29 11.97 5.33
N GLY A 485 -6.25 12.39 6.05
CA GLY A 485 -6.26 13.51 6.97
C GLY A 485 -5.29 14.64 6.60
N ASP A 486 -4.84 15.37 7.62
CA ASP A 486 -3.90 16.47 7.46
C ASP A 486 -2.44 15.98 7.35
N VAL A 487 -1.64 16.62 6.50
CA VAL A 487 -0.17 16.53 6.53
C VAL A 487 0.33 17.72 7.34
N LEU A 488 0.86 17.45 8.54
CA LEU A 488 1.20 18.49 9.51
C LEU A 488 2.64 18.42 9.97
N ASN A 489 3.20 19.58 10.26
CA ASN A 489 4.38 19.70 11.10
C ASN A 489 4.08 20.67 12.25
N SER A 490 3.66 20.15 13.41
CA SER A 490 3.13 20.98 14.51
C SER A 490 3.90 20.79 15.82
N GLY A 491 4.61 21.81 16.26
CA GLY A 491 5.32 21.79 17.53
C GLY A 491 6.60 22.61 17.54
N ASN A 492 7.18 22.80 18.72
CA ASN A 492 8.43 23.54 18.93
C ASN A 492 9.69 22.68 18.64
N ALA A 493 9.58 21.68 17.77
CA ALA A 493 10.62 20.69 17.54
C ALA A 493 11.10 20.75 16.09
N ILE A 494 12.42 20.67 15.93
CA ILE A 494 13.19 20.63 14.67
C ILE A 494 12.98 19.27 13.98
N ARG A 495 11.73 18.88 13.74
CA ARG A 495 11.37 17.61 13.12
C ARG A 495 10.70 17.95 11.81
N GLU A 496 11.14 17.36 10.72
CA GLU A 496 10.54 17.58 9.40
C GLU A 496 9.37 16.62 9.19
N THR A 497 8.40 17.03 8.39
CA THR A 497 7.41 16.14 7.76
C THR A 497 7.73 16.14 6.27
N VAL A 498 8.09 14.97 5.74
CA VAL A 498 8.49 14.84 4.34
C VAL A 498 7.73 13.67 3.72
N ILE A 499 7.17 13.91 2.53
CA ILE A 499 6.74 12.88 1.59
C ILE A 499 7.57 13.12 0.33
N ASP A 500 8.21 12.09 -0.19
CA ASP A 500 9.13 12.14 -1.32
C ASP A 500 8.86 10.91 -2.18
N THR A 501 8.26 11.08 -3.37
CA THR A 501 7.87 9.91 -4.17
C THR A 501 8.98 9.41 -5.09
N GLY A 502 9.85 10.29 -5.57
CA GLY A 502 11.14 9.91 -6.14
C GLY A 502 11.13 9.94 -7.67
N ALA A 503 11.23 8.80 -8.34
CA ALA A 503 11.27 8.77 -9.81
C ALA A 503 10.23 7.81 -10.38
N GLY A 504 9.40 8.30 -11.29
CA GLY A 504 8.30 7.59 -11.94
C GLY A 504 7.07 8.49 -12.00
N ASP A 505 6.04 8.08 -12.74
CA ASP A 505 4.80 8.87 -12.82
C ASP A 505 3.95 8.61 -11.56
N ASP A 506 4.04 9.49 -10.56
CA ASP A 506 3.51 9.27 -9.21
C ASP A 506 2.12 9.89 -8.97
N VAL A 507 1.40 9.35 -7.98
CA VAL A 507 0.08 9.85 -7.55
C VAL A 507 0.06 10.18 -6.06
N ILE A 508 -0.19 11.45 -5.73
CA ILE A 508 -0.25 11.95 -4.34
C ILE A 508 -1.60 12.59 -4.02
N ASN A 509 -2.36 11.99 -3.11
CA ASN A 509 -3.69 12.47 -2.71
C ASN A 509 -3.77 12.85 -1.23
N ILE A 510 -4.03 14.12 -0.95
CA ILE A 510 -4.17 14.67 0.42
C ILE A 510 -5.58 15.23 0.60
N ALA A 511 -6.39 14.55 1.40
CA ALA A 511 -7.76 14.97 1.68
C ALA A 511 -7.84 16.14 2.68
N GLY A 512 -6.91 16.20 3.64
CA GLY A 512 -6.87 17.23 4.67
C GLY A 512 -5.95 18.41 4.34
N ARG A 513 -5.55 19.13 5.39
CA ARG A 513 -4.77 20.37 5.29
C ARG A 513 -3.28 20.07 5.15
N LEU A 514 -2.60 20.97 4.45
CA LEU A 514 -1.14 21.07 4.45
C LEU A 514 -0.73 22.26 5.35
N SER A 515 -0.12 21.99 6.51
CA SER A 515 0.13 23.07 7.47
C SER A 515 1.22 22.78 8.49
N THR A 516 1.95 23.82 8.90
CA THR A 516 2.80 23.78 10.08
C THR A 516 2.10 24.44 11.28
N GLY A 517 2.09 23.78 12.44
CA GLY A 517 1.43 24.27 13.64
C GLY A 517 2.35 25.14 14.51
N GLY A 518 1.91 26.35 14.87
CA GLY A 518 2.58 27.22 15.86
C GLY A 518 3.19 28.50 15.29
N THR A 519 3.78 29.32 16.17
CA THR A 519 4.60 30.49 15.77
C THR A 519 5.99 29.98 15.37
N LEU A 520 6.13 29.55 14.12
CA LEU A 520 7.40 29.06 13.57
C LEU A 520 7.86 29.98 12.43
N GLY A 521 9.17 30.26 12.42
CA GLY A 521 9.81 31.25 11.56
C GLY A 521 10.06 30.74 10.14
N ASP A 522 9.64 31.53 9.17
CA ASP A 522 10.20 31.79 7.83
C ASP A 522 10.77 30.68 6.92
N SER A 523 10.70 29.38 7.21
CA SER A 523 11.16 28.37 6.26
C SER A 523 10.13 27.31 5.89
N THR A 524 9.92 27.17 4.57
CA THR A 524 9.29 26.01 3.91
C THR A 524 10.04 24.68 4.14
N ALA A 525 11.21 24.71 4.80
CA ALA A 525 12.08 23.54 5.00
C ALA A 525 11.47 22.44 5.89
N ASP A 526 10.52 22.80 6.75
CA ASP A 526 10.02 21.91 7.78
C ASP A 526 8.92 20.95 7.28
N LEU A 527 8.20 21.31 6.20
CA LEU A 527 7.18 20.46 5.59
C LEU A 527 7.40 20.46 4.07
N LYS A 528 7.72 19.29 3.52
CA LYS A 528 7.94 19.10 2.08
C LYS A 528 7.09 17.95 1.55
N ILE A 529 6.54 18.14 0.37
CA ILE A 529 6.05 17.08 -0.50
C ILE A 529 6.80 17.25 -1.81
N LEU A 530 7.52 16.21 -2.20
CA LEU A 530 8.36 16.16 -3.39
C LEU A 530 7.82 15.02 -4.26
N ALA A 531 7.43 15.30 -5.50
CA ALA A 531 6.94 14.26 -6.40
C ALA A 531 8.13 13.63 -7.15
N GLY A 532 8.91 14.42 -7.89
CA GLY A 532 10.29 14.08 -8.26
C GLY A 532 10.51 14.03 -9.76
N GLU A 533 11.04 12.96 -10.34
CA GLU A 533 11.14 12.82 -11.81
C GLU A 533 9.93 12.03 -12.34
N GLY A 534 9.22 12.48 -13.36
CA GLY A 534 8.04 11.80 -13.88
C GLY A 534 6.91 12.78 -14.20
N ASN A 535 5.82 12.32 -14.80
CA ASN A 535 4.63 13.16 -14.99
C ASN A 535 3.68 12.90 -13.83
N ASP A 536 3.79 13.72 -12.78
CA ASP A 536 3.18 13.44 -11.50
C ASP A 536 1.78 14.06 -11.36
N GLU A 537 0.89 13.36 -10.66
CA GLU A 537 -0.45 13.84 -10.31
C GLU A 537 -0.59 14.04 -8.80
N MET A 538 -0.83 15.29 -8.38
CA MET A 538 -1.11 15.60 -6.98
C MET A 538 -2.46 16.28 -6.80
N THR A 539 -3.23 15.86 -5.79
CA THR A 539 -4.45 16.54 -5.36
C THR A 539 -4.42 16.89 -3.87
N ILE A 540 -4.65 18.17 -3.57
CA ILE A 540 -4.84 18.70 -2.21
C ILE A 540 -6.26 19.24 -2.08
N THR A 541 -7.14 18.46 -1.45
CA THR A 541 -8.56 18.84 -1.26
C THR A 541 -8.74 19.82 -0.10
N GLY A 542 -7.96 19.66 0.97
CA GLY A 542 -8.01 20.56 2.12
C GLY A 542 -7.29 21.88 1.87
N GLN A 543 -7.21 22.71 2.90
CA GLN A 543 -6.53 23.99 2.80
C GLN A 543 -5.01 23.82 2.87
N ALA A 544 -4.30 24.31 1.86
CA ALA A 544 -2.87 24.51 1.91
C ALA A 544 -2.56 25.87 2.58
N TYR A 545 -1.73 25.84 3.61
CA TYR A 545 -1.32 27.05 4.32
C TYR A 545 0.19 27.20 4.39
N ARG A 546 0.93 26.14 4.75
CA ARG A 546 2.39 26.21 4.89
C ARG A 546 3.07 24.91 4.45
N GLY A 547 4.20 25.03 3.79
CA GLY A 547 5.02 23.93 3.28
C GLY A 547 5.59 24.22 1.89
N LEU A 548 6.38 23.27 1.39
CA LEU A 548 6.76 23.16 0.00
C LEU A 548 5.99 21.99 -0.62
N VAL A 549 5.37 22.24 -1.77
CA VAL A 549 4.99 21.23 -2.76
C VAL A 549 5.89 21.49 -3.97
N ASP A 550 6.65 20.49 -4.37
CA ASP A 550 7.59 20.51 -5.50
C ASP A 550 7.22 19.32 -6.38
N MET A 551 6.70 19.57 -7.58
CA MET A 551 6.31 18.49 -8.50
C MET A 551 7.53 17.91 -9.21
N GLY A 552 8.55 18.72 -9.47
CA GLY A 552 9.87 18.23 -9.87
C GLY A 552 10.08 18.32 -11.38
N ALA A 553 10.43 17.22 -12.06
CA ALA A 553 10.76 17.22 -13.48
C ALA A 553 9.83 16.30 -14.27
N GLY A 554 9.21 16.82 -15.32
CA GLY A 554 8.21 16.15 -16.14
C GLY A 554 7.00 17.05 -16.34
N ASP A 555 6.00 16.63 -17.12
CA ASP A 555 4.82 17.47 -17.37
C ASP A 555 3.76 17.22 -16.29
N ASP A 556 3.80 17.97 -15.19
CA ASP A 556 3.09 17.66 -13.95
C ASP A 556 1.68 18.26 -13.84
N SER A 557 0.86 17.69 -12.95
CA SER A 557 -0.49 18.13 -12.64
C SER A 557 -0.72 18.29 -11.13
N LEU A 558 -1.01 19.52 -10.69
CA LEU A 558 -1.39 19.83 -9.31
C LEU A 558 -2.83 20.35 -9.21
N THR A 559 -3.72 19.63 -8.53
CA THR A 559 -5.07 20.10 -8.20
C THR A 559 -5.14 20.64 -6.78
N ILE A 560 -5.60 21.88 -6.61
CA ILE A 560 -5.72 22.52 -5.29
C ILE A 560 -7.07 23.20 -5.07
N GLY A 561 -7.69 22.91 -3.91
CA GLY A 561 -8.99 23.46 -3.55
C GLY A 561 -8.93 24.78 -2.79
N LYS A 562 -8.02 24.95 -1.82
CA LYS A 562 -7.96 26.18 -1.00
C LYS A 562 -6.54 26.54 -0.62
N VAL A 563 -6.22 27.82 -0.71
CA VAL A 563 -4.93 28.38 -0.28
C VAL A 563 -5.17 29.46 0.76
N TYR A 564 -4.48 29.40 1.89
CA TYR A 564 -4.48 30.50 2.86
C TYR A 564 -3.39 31.52 2.49
N LEU A 565 -3.82 32.63 1.91
CA LEU A 565 -2.94 33.75 1.60
C LEU A 565 -2.77 34.65 2.84
N ASP A 566 -1.55 34.72 3.37
CA ASP A 566 -1.21 35.64 4.46
C ASP A 566 -0.09 36.62 4.07
N SER A 567 0.23 37.55 4.96
CA SER A 567 1.23 38.59 4.66
C SER A 567 2.65 38.06 4.49
N ASN A 568 2.96 36.85 4.98
CA ASN A 568 4.28 36.24 4.91
C ASN A 568 4.42 35.39 3.63
N PRO A 569 5.31 35.78 2.69
CA PRO A 569 5.49 35.08 1.41
C PRO A 569 6.10 33.70 1.56
N ASN A 570 6.88 33.46 2.61
CA ASN A 570 7.80 32.32 2.71
C ASN A 570 7.15 31.10 3.37
N GLN A 571 5.82 31.03 3.35
CA GLN A 571 5.08 30.04 4.12
C GLN A 571 4.59 28.89 3.26
N LEU A 572 4.01 29.16 2.09
CA LEU A 572 3.58 28.15 1.14
C LEU A 572 4.24 28.40 -0.22
N ARG A 573 4.87 27.37 -0.77
CA ARG A 573 5.34 27.34 -2.15
C ARG A 573 4.76 26.10 -2.82
N LEU A 574 4.14 26.31 -3.97
CA LEU A 574 3.68 25.30 -4.91
C LEU A 574 4.54 25.51 -6.16
N ASP A 575 5.34 24.52 -6.49
CA ASP A 575 6.31 24.55 -7.57
C ASP A 575 5.95 23.44 -8.55
N GLY A 576 5.79 23.76 -9.84
CA GLY A 576 5.71 22.75 -10.91
C GLY A 576 7.09 22.15 -11.07
N GLY A 577 7.97 22.85 -11.77
CA GLY A 577 9.41 22.57 -11.74
C GLY A 577 9.99 22.64 -13.15
N GLU A 578 10.64 21.57 -13.61
CA GLU A 578 11.10 21.46 -14.99
C GLU A 578 10.07 20.70 -15.83
N GLY A 579 9.38 21.36 -16.76
CA GLY A 579 8.39 20.67 -17.60
C GLY A 579 7.36 21.61 -18.18
N ASN A 580 6.23 21.08 -18.63
CA ASN A 580 5.04 21.85 -18.97
C ASN A 580 3.93 21.55 -17.96
N ASP A 581 3.95 22.26 -16.84
CA ASP A 581 3.16 21.93 -15.68
C ASP A 581 1.81 22.64 -15.70
N THR A 582 0.79 21.96 -15.17
CA THR A 582 -0.55 22.49 -15.02
C THR A 582 -1.01 22.47 -13.57
N ILE A 583 -1.47 23.62 -13.07
CA ILE A 583 -2.17 23.69 -11.79
C ILE A 583 -3.67 23.95 -11.99
N TYR A 584 -4.49 23.07 -11.45
CA TYR A 584 -5.95 23.16 -11.44
C TYR A 584 -6.44 23.79 -10.15
N LEU A 585 -7.11 24.93 -10.26
CA LEU A 585 -7.71 25.63 -9.14
C LEU A 585 -9.19 25.22 -9.07
N THR A 586 -9.61 24.62 -7.95
CA THR A 586 -10.96 24.00 -7.81
C THR A 586 -11.72 24.50 -6.59
N GLY A 587 -11.42 25.72 -6.17
CA GLY A 587 -11.85 26.26 -4.89
C GLY A 587 -13.32 26.64 -4.79
N THR A 588 -13.69 27.18 -3.63
CA THR A 588 -15.06 27.66 -3.40
C THR A 588 -15.33 28.99 -4.11
N ASP A 589 -16.59 29.44 -4.11
CA ASP A 589 -16.99 30.68 -4.80
C ASP A 589 -16.22 31.91 -4.28
N ASN A 590 -15.52 32.58 -5.18
CA ASN A 590 -14.56 33.67 -4.96
C ASN A 590 -13.31 33.29 -4.14
N GLU A 591 -12.85 32.03 -4.24
CA GLU A 591 -11.56 31.62 -3.68
C GLU A 591 -10.42 32.43 -4.32
N GLN A 592 -9.41 32.74 -3.51
CA GLN A 592 -8.30 33.60 -3.90
C GLN A 592 -7.00 32.80 -3.99
N TYR A 593 -6.30 33.00 -5.11
CA TYR A 593 -5.01 32.39 -5.42
C TYR A 593 -4.03 33.47 -5.85
N SER A 594 -2.73 33.19 -5.73
CA SER A 594 -1.70 34.17 -6.09
C SER A 594 -0.48 33.49 -6.68
N MET A 595 0.05 34.10 -7.75
CA MET A 595 1.37 33.74 -8.30
C MET A 595 2.52 33.98 -7.30
N ARG A 596 2.24 34.60 -6.15
CA ARG A 596 3.19 34.66 -5.04
C ARG A 596 3.55 33.27 -4.52
N THR A 597 2.57 32.37 -4.43
CA THR A 597 2.74 31.01 -3.89
C THR A 597 2.88 29.96 -4.99
N ILE A 598 2.39 30.23 -6.20
CA ILE A 598 2.44 29.33 -7.37
C ILE A 598 3.66 29.70 -8.24
N LYS A 599 4.54 28.76 -8.53
CA LYS A 599 5.81 28.95 -9.28
C LYS A 599 5.99 27.85 -10.32
N ASN A 600 6.65 28.20 -11.44
CA ASN A 600 7.04 27.26 -12.50
C ASN A 600 5.85 26.41 -12.99
N PHE A 601 4.69 27.04 -13.19
CA PHE A 601 3.56 26.42 -13.89
C PHE A 601 3.33 27.17 -15.20
N GLU A 602 3.34 26.47 -16.32
CA GLU A 602 3.04 27.02 -17.64
C GLU A 602 1.54 27.29 -17.79
N THR A 603 0.70 26.47 -17.15
CA THR A 603 -0.76 26.56 -17.25
C THR A 603 -1.42 26.66 -15.88
N ILE A 604 -2.23 27.70 -15.69
CA ILE A 604 -3.20 27.81 -14.59
C ILE A 604 -4.60 27.53 -15.14
N ASP A 605 -5.28 26.53 -14.61
CA ASP A 605 -6.64 26.19 -15.01
C ASP A 605 -7.66 26.55 -13.92
N MET A 606 -8.47 27.57 -14.19
CA MET A 606 -9.60 28.01 -13.34
C MET A 606 -10.95 27.58 -13.90
N SER A 607 -11.01 26.61 -14.82
CA SER A 607 -12.25 26.22 -15.51
C SER A 607 -13.26 25.45 -14.64
N ASP A 608 -13.02 25.34 -13.33
CA ASP A 608 -14.02 24.88 -12.37
C ASP A 608 -15.30 25.72 -12.43
N ALA A 609 -16.43 25.13 -12.02
CA ALA A 609 -17.73 25.79 -12.09
C ALA A 609 -17.92 26.96 -11.12
N LYS A 610 -17.01 27.17 -10.16
CA LYS A 610 -17.06 28.27 -9.18
C LYS A 610 -16.19 29.44 -9.63
N ALA A 611 -16.64 30.66 -9.34
CA ALA A 611 -15.87 31.86 -9.64
C ALA A 611 -14.57 31.87 -8.83
N GLN A 612 -13.44 32.17 -9.46
CA GLN A 612 -12.13 32.20 -8.83
C GLN A 612 -11.41 33.51 -9.09
N TYR A 613 -10.44 33.81 -8.24
CA TYR A 613 -9.67 35.05 -8.30
C TYR A 613 -8.18 34.77 -8.22
N LEU A 614 -7.45 35.08 -9.30
CA LEU A 614 -6.00 34.90 -9.38
C LEU A 614 -5.29 36.27 -9.38
N PHE A 615 -4.43 36.48 -8.39
CA PHE A 615 -3.53 37.64 -8.33
C PHE A 615 -2.26 37.35 -9.12
N VAL A 616 -2.06 38.11 -10.19
CA VAL A 616 -0.90 38.05 -11.08
C VAL A 616 -0.15 39.37 -11.01
N GLU A 617 0.87 39.45 -10.15
CA GLU A 617 1.79 40.60 -10.09
C GLU A 617 3.11 40.22 -10.78
N HIS A 618 3.68 41.13 -11.56
CA HIS A 618 4.91 40.91 -12.32
C HIS A 618 6.09 40.47 -11.44
N ASN A 619 6.24 41.06 -10.26
CA ASN A 619 7.32 40.66 -9.33
C ASN A 619 7.21 39.19 -8.92
N TYR A 620 6.00 38.64 -8.82
CA TYR A 620 5.83 37.23 -8.44
C TYR A 620 6.19 36.28 -9.57
N LEU A 621 5.98 36.68 -10.83
CA LEU A 621 6.35 35.91 -12.03
C LEU A 621 7.86 35.86 -12.29
N THR A 622 8.69 36.62 -11.56
CA THR A 622 10.13 36.73 -11.84
C THR A 622 11.02 36.45 -10.63
N GLU A 623 10.46 36.23 -9.44
CA GLU A 623 11.22 35.97 -8.21
C GLU A 623 11.93 34.62 -8.21
N VAL A 624 11.33 33.60 -8.84
CA VAL A 624 11.87 32.23 -8.89
C VAL A 624 11.53 31.49 -10.19
N ASP A 625 10.63 32.07 -11.01
CA ASP A 625 10.11 31.43 -12.21
C ASP A 625 11.08 31.58 -13.38
N THR A 626 11.34 30.50 -14.11
CA THR A 626 12.10 30.56 -15.37
C THR A 626 11.22 30.74 -16.59
N ASN A 627 9.90 30.61 -16.43
CA ASN A 627 8.95 30.64 -17.53
C ASN A 627 8.71 32.08 -17.96
N THR A 628 8.71 32.30 -19.27
CA THR A 628 8.40 33.61 -19.86
C THR A 628 6.97 33.71 -20.37
N GLU A 629 6.23 32.60 -20.37
CA GLU A 629 4.87 32.52 -20.88
C GLU A 629 4.00 31.77 -19.87
N LEU A 630 2.88 32.40 -19.48
CA LEU A 630 1.88 31.83 -18.58
C LEU A 630 0.53 31.77 -19.30
N PHE A 631 -0.09 30.60 -19.36
CA PHE A 631 -1.44 30.40 -19.90
C PHE A 631 -2.45 30.29 -18.75
N ILE A 632 -3.56 31.01 -18.86
CA ILE A 632 -4.63 31.02 -17.85
C ILE A 632 -5.95 30.66 -18.54
N LYS A 633 -6.52 29.51 -18.16
CA LYS A 633 -7.85 29.05 -18.59
C LYS A 633 -8.90 29.45 -17.55
N GLY A 634 -10.13 29.70 -17.99
CA GLY A 634 -11.23 30.09 -17.10
C GLY A 634 -12.49 30.53 -17.84
N GLY A 635 -13.56 30.71 -17.09
CA GLY A 635 -14.87 31.17 -17.54
C GLY A 635 -15.13 32.66 -17.29
N SER A 636 -16.36 33.09 -17.59
CA SER A 636 -16.76 34.50 -17.47
C SER A 636 -16.91 35.01 -16.04
N GLU A 637 -16.97 34.10 -15.07
CA GLU A 637 -17.08 34.45 -13.65
C GLU A 637 -15.71 34.64 -12.99
N ASP A 638 -14.64 34.12 -13.61
CA ASP A 638 -13.29 34.15 -13.09
C ASP A 638 -12.61 35.50 -13.33
N LYS A 639 -11.69 35.84 -12.42
CA LYS A 639 -11.01 37.12 -12.40
C LYS A 639 -9.50 36.94 -12.31
N VAL A 640 -8.79 37.58 -13.23
CA VAL A 640 -7.34 37.77 -13.16
C VAL A 640 -7.07 39.22 -12.80
N ASN A 641 -6.43 39.46 -11.66
CA ASN A 641 -6.04 40.80 -11.22
C ASN A 641 -4.57 41.05 -11.54
N PHE A 642 -4.36 42.09 -12.35
CA PHE A 642 -3.04 42.67 -12.56
C PHE A 642 -2.82 43.87 -11.63
N GLY A 643 -1.98 43.71 -10.61
CA GLY A 643 -1.51 44.83 -9.81
C GLY A 643 -1.43 44.61 -8.29
N PRO A 644 -0.69 45.47 -7.57
CA PRO A 644 -0.42 45.28 -6.16
C PRO A 644 -1.63 45.57 -5.26
N GLY A 645 -1.86 44.68 -4.29
CA GLY A 645 -2.72 44.95 -3.13
C GLY A 645 -4.22 44.69 -3.35
N GLY A 646 -4.57 43.83 -4.32
CA GLY A 646 -5.91 43.29 -4.51
C GLY A 646 -7.02 44.31 -4.73
N ARG A 647 -6.66 45.47 -5.32
CA ARG A 647 -7.63 46.48 -5.70
C ARG A 647 -8.16 46.14 -7.10
N PRO A 648 -9.47 45.91 -7.28
CA PRO A 648 -10.07 45.70 -8.59
C PRO A 648 -10.27 47.04 -9.29
N ASP A 649 -9.20 47.83 -9.45
CA ASP A 649 -9.32 49.20 -9.96
C ASP A 649 -9.38 49.25 -11.51
N GLY A 650 -9.28 48.11 -12.21
CA GLY A 650 -9.52 47.99 -13.66
C GLY A 650 -8.50 48.76 -14.50
N ASP A 651 -7.42 49.24 -13.88
CA ASP A 651 -6.45 50.14 -14.50
C ASP A 651 -5.18 49.44 -14.97
N LEU A 652 -5.11 48.10 -14.77
CA LEU A 652 -4.03 47.21 -15.20
C LEU A 652 -2.64 47.67 -14.72
N ARG A 653 -2.59 48.42 -13.62
CA ARG A 653 -1.35 48.98 -13.09
C ARG A 653 -0.65 48.00 -12.18
N ASP A 654 0.66 47.89 -12.36
CA ASP A 654 1.51 47.02 -11.57
C ASP A 654 2.79 47.74 -11.14
N THR A 655 3.67 47.06 -10.43
CA THR A 655 4.97 47.56 -10.00
C THR A 655 6.08 46.56 -10.28
N ILE A 656 7.14 47.00 -10.96
CA ILE A 656 8.40 46.25 -11.07
C ILE A 656 9.40 46.89 -10.10
N GLY A 657 9.69 46.20 -9.01
CA GLY A 657 10.34 46.81 -7.85
C GLY A 657 9.56 48.04 -7.36
N ASN A 658 10.13 49.25 -7.49
CA ASN A 658 9.47 50.51 -7.11
C ASN A 658 8.87 51.28 -8.31
N ALA A 659 9.05 50.80 -9.54
CA ALA A 659 8.60 51.49 -10.75
C ALA A 659 7.16 51.11 -11.08
N LYS A 660 6.29 52.10 -11.29
CA LYS A 660 4.92 51.86 -11.76
C LYS A 660 4.93 51.47 -13.23
N VAL A 661 4.26 50.37 -13.56
CA VAL A 661 4.10 49.86 -14.91
C VAL A 661 2.63 49.59 -15.21
N VAL A 662 2.31 49.26 -16.45
CA VAL A 662 0.95 48.95 -16.90
C VAL A 662 0.99 47.74 -17.82
N TRP A 663 0.13 46.76 -17.56
CA TRP A 663 -0.08 45.62 -18.45
C TRP A 663 -0.85 46.08 -19.70
N SER A 664 -0.36 45.67 -20.87
CA SER A 664 -0.93 46.03 -22.17
C SER A 664 -1.43 44.79 -22.88
N LYS A 665 -2.69 44.80 -23.32
CA LYS A 665 -3.23 43.78 -24.23
C LYS A 665 -2.67 43.99 -25.64
N ILE A 666 -2.11 42.95 -26.24
CA ILE A 666 -1.51 42.98 -27.57
C ILE A 666 -2.26 42.04 -28.51
N ASP A 667 -3.25 42.57 -29.23
CA ASP A 667 -4.14 41.76 -30.09
C ASP A 667 -3.39 40.96 -31.16
N ALA A 668 -2.26 41.47 -31.67
CA ALA A 668 -1.46 40.80 -32.69
C ALA A 668 -0.73 39.53 -32.18
N GLU A 669 -0.61 39.39 -30.86
CA GLU A 669 0.08 38.27 -30.21
C GLU A 669 -0.91 37.28 -29.57
N GLN A 670 -2.21 37.40 -29.85
CA GLN A 670 -3.20 36.40 -29.45
C GLN A 670 -2.83 35.01 -29.97
N ARG A 671 -3.08 34.00 -29.15
CA ARG A 671 -2.79 32.60 -29.49
C ARG A 671 -4.04 31.75 -29.41
N THR A 672 -4.12 30.74 -30.27
CA THR A 672 -5.08 29.65 -30.13
C THR A 672 -4.28 28.36 -29.93
N VAL A 673 -4.44 27.76 -28.76
CA VAL A 673 -3.78 26.50 -28.38
C VAL A 673 -4.90 25.52 -28.02
N ASP A 674 -4.89 24.34 -28.64
CA ASP A 674 -5.90 23.28 -28.44
C ASP A 674 -7.35 23.73 -28.55
N GLY A 675 -7.63 24.67 -29.47
CA GLY A 675 -8.96 25.21 -29.71
C GLY A 675 -9.42 26.27 -28.70
N VAL A 676 -8.59 26.62 -27.71
CA VAL A 676 -8.83 27.74 -26.77
C VAL A 676 -8.09 28.98 -27.27
N THR A 677 -8.79 30.12 -27.33
CA THR A 677 -8.22 31.41 -27.75
C THR A 677 -7.90 32.28 -26.55
N TYR A 678 -6.67 32.81 -26.51
CA TYR A 678 -6.12 33.59 -25.42
C TYR A 678 -5.81 35.03 -25.86
N ASP A 679 -6.20 35.99 -25.02
CA ASP A 679 -5.74 37.37 -25.08
C ASP A 679 -4.33 37.48 -24.48
N ALA A 680 -3.41 38.13 -25.20
CA ALA A 680 -2.02 38.27 -24.77
C ALA A 680 -1.78 39.59 -24.03
N TYR A 681 -1.18 39.52 -22.85
CA TYR A 681 -0.81 40.66 -22.01
C TYR A 681 0.69 40.65 -21.71
N THR A 682 1.31 41.83 -21.73
CA THR A 682 2.71 42.00 -21.31
C THR A 682 2.94 43.39 -20.74
N VAL A 683 4.07 43.56 -20.05
CA VAL A 683 4.58 44.87 -19.64
C VAL A 683 5.75 45.23 -20.55
N ALA A 684 5.76 46.45 -21.10
CA ALA A 684 6.74 46.87 -22.11
C ALA A 684 8.23 46.75 -21.71
N SER A 685 8.54 46.69 -20.42
CA SER A 685 9.89 46.51 -19.88
C SER A 685 10.22 45.07 -19.48
N SER A 686 9.39 44.11 -19.87
CA SER A 686 9.46 42.70 -19.49
C SER A 686 9.42 41.81 -20.72
N ASP A 687 10.00 40.62 -20.60
CA ASP A 687 9.85 39.49 -21.52
C ASP A 687 8.71 38.54 -21.11
N GLN A 688 8.19 38.67 -19.89
CA GLN A 688 6.99 37.96 -19.42
C GLN A 688 5.73 38.24 -20.24
N TRP A 689 5.06 37.16 -20.65
CA TRP A 689 3.77 37.15 -21.33
C TRP A 689 2.73 36.36 -20.54
N VAL A 690 1.53 36.91 -20.42
CA VAL A 690 0.39 36.25 -19.79
C VAL A 690 -0.73 36.13 -20.83
N TYR A 691 -1.10 34.90 -21.16
CA TYR A 691 -2.12 34.52 -22.13
C TYR A 691 -3.39 34.11 -21.39
N ILE A 692 -4.44 34.93 -21.43
CA ILE A 692 -5.67 34.71 -20.67
C ILE A 692 -6.81 34.33 -21.61
N GLN A 693 -7.48 33.21 -21.33
CA GLN A 693 -8.60 32.73 -22.15
C GLN A 693 -9.68 33.81 -22.30
N GLN A 694 -10.15 33.98 -23.54
CA GLN A 694 -11.22 34.93 -23.83
C GLN A 694 -12.50 34.58 -23.06
N GLY A 695 -13.00 35.56 -22.30
CA GLY A 695 -14.17 35.40 -21.44
C GLY A 695 -13.85 35.72 -19.99
N VAL A 696 -12.63 35.43 -19.53
CA VAL A 696 -12.16 35.75 -18.18
C VAL A 696 -12.12 37.27 -17.95
N GLN A 697 -12.52 37.70 -16.76
CA GLN A 697 -12.48 39.12 -16.39
C GLN A 697 -11.06 39.52 -16.00
N VAL A 698 -10.46 40.44 -16.74
CA VAL A 698 -9.15 41.02 -16.42
C VAL A 698 -9.36 42.38 -15.75
N ILE A 699 -8.81 42.57 -14.56
CA ILE A 699 -9.07 43.74 -13.69
C ILE A 699 -7.82 44.35 -13.09
#